data_AF-A0A6J5WBQ4-F1
#
_entry.id   AF-A0A6J5WBQ4-F1
#
_cell.length_a   1.000
_cell.length_b   1.000
_cell.length_c   1.000
_cell.angle_alpha   90.00
_cell.angle_beta   90.00
_cell.angle_gamma   90.00
#
_symmetry.space_group_name_H-M   'P 1'
#
loop_
_entity.id
_entity.type
_entity.pdbx_description
1 polymer ?
#
loop_
_entity_poly.entity_id
_entity_poly.type
_entity_poly.pdbx_seq_one_letter_code
_entity_poly.pdbx_strand_id
1 'polypeptide(L)'
;MELKKDKLVRFYDNEKQDVQFSWEKSDTQKHSKEHKVSAAAAPPLIPEGSTAAGVRAKPHRFASFKVFPESHEPYKKKILDPGSDIFLQWNRIFLFSCLVALFVDPLFFYLPSVLNDGSSSCVATDLNLGIVVTCFRTLADMFYLLHMFIKLRTAYVSPSSRVFGRGELVMDPKKIARRYLRTDFFIDLIATLPLPQIVIWFIIPAVRSSHSTNNALVLIVLLQYVPRLYLIFPLSSQIIKATGVVTKTAWAGAAYNLILYMLASHVLGASWYLLSIERYMTCWKSECRKEFSPMKCFLGYLDCGNFNNDDRRRWMNSTQVFSNCNPENTIDFNYGIFENAVTKNVVSTEFLQKYFYCLWWGLQNLSSYGQTLTTSTFIGETSFAILIAILGLVLFAHLIGNMQTYLQSITVRLEEWRLKRRDTEEWMKHRQLPRDLQERVRRFVQYKWVATRGVDEESILHALPTDLRRDIQRHLCLDLVRRVPFFSQMDGQLLDAICERLVSSLSTQGTYIVREGDPVTEMLFIIRGKLESSTTNGGRIGFFNSITLRPGDFCGEELLAWALLPKSTLNLPSSTRTVRSLDEVEAFALRAEDLKFVANQFRRLHSKKLQHTFRFYSYHWRTWAACFIQVAWRRFKKRLLAKNLSMVESFSYNYDKHEEADEAEEEKEDYPNTTNATSNTFQVRQNLGVTILASRFAANTRRGAQKIKDVQLPKLLKPEEPDFSIEPEDD
;
A
#
# COMPACT_ATOMS: atom_id res chain seq x y z
N MET A 1 -11.43 -12.48 15.47
CA MET A 1 -10.60 -11.30 15.78
C MET A 1 -11.08 -10.19 14.86
N GLU A 2 -11.97 -9.33 15.37
CA GLU A 2 -12.63 -8.29 14.56
C GLU A 2 -11.63 -7.21 14.15
N LEU A 3 -11.47 -7.05 12.84
CA LEU A 3 -10.66 -6.00 12.21
C LEU A 3 -11.44 -4.69 12.23
N LYS A 4 -11.09 -3.78 13.16
CA LYS A 4 -11.48 -2.38 13.08
C LYS A 4 -10.76 -1.73 11.89
N LYS A 5 -11.56 -1.26 10.93
CA LYS A 5 -11.14 -0.53 9.73
C LYS A 5 -10.48 0.82 10.09
N ASP A 6 -9.40 1.09 9.36
CA ASP A 6 -8.90 2.36 8.85
C ASP A 6 -8.81 3.58 9.80
N LYS A 7 -7.57 3.88 10.21
CA LYS A 7 -7.12 5.27 10.38
C LYS A 7 -6.06 5.55 9.32
N LEU A 8 -6.51 6.25 8.29
CA LEU A 8 -5.68 6.88 7.27
C LEU A 8 -4.75 7.91 7.92
N VAL A 9 -3.52 7.97 7.43
CA VAL A 9 -2.45 8.92 7.82
C VAL A 9 -2.94 10.35 7.59
N ARG A 10 -2.99 11.16 8.66
CA ARG A 10 -3.11 12.63 8.60
C ARG A 10 -1.89 13.23 9.29
N PHE A 11 -1.12 14.01 8.56
CA PHE A 11 -0.18 14.96 9.13
C PHE A 11 -0.97 16.05 9.86
N TYR A 12 -0.47 16.49 11.01
CA TYR A 12 -1.06 17.55 11.84
C TYR A 12 -1.07 18.88 11.07
N ASP A 13 -2.26 19.43 10.82
CA ASP A 13 -2.43 20.85 10.50
C ASP A 13 -2.83 21.60 11.78
N ASN A 14 -2.18 22.74 12.00
CA ASN A 14 -2.33 23.60 13.17
C ASN A 14 -3.77 24.11 13.35
N GLU A 15 -4.25 24.07 14.59
CA GLU A 15 -5.46 24.75 15.06
C GLU A 15 -5.40 26.26 14.83
N LYS A 16 -6.45 26.82 14.21
CA LYS A 16 -6.87 28.21 14.38
C LYS A 16 -8.36 28.25 14.68
N GLN A 17 -8.63 28.69 15.92
CA GLN A 17 -9.79 29.41 16.44
C GLN A 17 -11.18 29.18 15.82
N ASP A 18 -12.06 28.66 16.69
CA ASP A 18 -13.51 28.72 16.63
C ASP A 18 -14.06 30.09 16.21
N VAL A 19 -14.86 30.09 15.15
CA VAL A 19 -16.01 31.00 15.03
C VAL A 19 -17.21 30.16 14.62
N GLN A 20 -18.13 30.05 15.57
CA GLN A 20 -19.43 29.42 15.49
C GLN A 20 -20.34 30.23 14.56
N PHE A 21 -20.87 29.62 13.49
CA PHE A 21 -22.06 30.15 12.82
C PHE A 21 -23.00 29.04 12.30
N SER A 22 -24.25 29.21 12.70
CA SER A 22 -25.44 28.39 12.47
C SER A 22 -25.78 28.20 10.99
N TRP A 23 -26.24 27.00 10.62
CA TRP A 23 -26.93 26.75 9.34
C TRP A 23 -28.42 26.51 9.61
N GLU A 24 -29.24 27.42 9.12
CA GLU A 24 -30.69 27.27 8.96
C GLU A 24 -31.01 27.20 7.46
N LYS A 25 -31.94 26.29 7.10
CA LYS A 25 -32.41 26.05 5.72
C LYS A 25 -33.26 27.22 5.21
N SER A 26 -33.11 27.59 3.94
CA SER A 26 -34.26 27.92 3.07
C SER A 26 -33.90 27.89 1.58
N ASP A 27 -34.92 27.54 0.79
CA ASP A 27 -34.94 27.33 -0.66
C ASP A 27 -34.99 28.63 -1.50
N THR A 28 -34.84 28.42 -2.82
CA THR A 28 -35.42 29.16 -3.97
C THR A 28 -34.67 30.32 -4.67
N GLN A 29 -34.24 29.98 -5.91
CA GLN A 29 -34.48 30.66 -7.21
C GLN A 29 -33.79 31.97 -7.66
N LYS A 30 -33.29 31.87 -8.92
CA LYS A 30 -33.22 32.85 -10.04
C LYS A 30 -31.89 33.55 -10.40
N HIS A 31 -31.43 33.19 -11.60
CA HIS A 31 -30.88 33.98 -12.72
C HIS A 31 -30.21 35.35 -12.47
N SER A 32 -28.99 35.50 -13.00
CA SER A 32 -28.66 36.55 -13.99
C SER A 32 -27.31 36.28 -14.68
N LYS A 33 -27.19 36.77 -15.92
CA LYS A 33 -26.03 36.71 -16.84
C LYS A 33 -25.11 37.91 -16.59
N GLU A 34 -23.80 37.77 -16.84
CA GLU A 34 -22.88 38.85 -17.22
C GLU A 34 -21.66 38.22 -17.94
N HIS A 35 -21.40 38.53 -19.22
CA HIS A 35 -20.68 39.66 -19.84
C HIS A 35 -19.18 39.41 -20.08
N LYS A 36 -18.81 39.48 -21.37
CA LYS A 36 -17.46 39.42 -21.93
C LYS A 36 -16.79 40.79 -21.83
N VAL A 37 -15.47 40.81 -21.63
CA VAL A 37 -14.59 41.96 -21.93
C VAL A 37 -13.35 41.46 -22.70
N SER A 38 -13.06 42.13 -23.81
CA SER A 38 -11.86 41.96 -24.64
C SER A 38 -10.71 42.86 -24.18
N ALA A 39 -9.46 42.46 -24.44
CA ALA A 39 -8.33 43.41 -24.44
C ALA A 39 -7.38 43.10 -25.60
N ALA A 40 -7.04 44.15 -26.34
CA ALA A 40 -6.23 44.19 -27.55
C ALA A 40 -4.72 44.25 -27.24
N ALA A 41 -3.92 43.79 -28.20
CA ALA A 41 -2.47 43.76 -28.17
C ALA A 41 -1.84 44.99 -28.85
N ALA A 42 -0.68 45.43 -28.35
CA ALA A 42 0.27 46.30 -29.05
C ALA A 42 1.70 45.76 -28.81
N PRO A 43 2.60 45.75 -29.82
CA PRO A 43 3.97 45.23 -29.67
C PRO A 43 5.00 46.36 -29.48
N PRO A 44 6.16 46.10 -28.83
CA PRO A 44 7.25 47.07 -28.80
C PRO A 44 8.39 46.78 -29.78
N LEU A 45 9.08 47.88 -30.05
CA LEU A 45 10.15 48.18 -31.00
C LEU A 45 11.49 47.46 -30.74
N ILE A 46 12.24 47.28 -31.84
CA ILE A 46 13.64 46.84 -31.94
C ILE A 46 14.59 48.03 -31.68
N PRO A 47 15.83 47.78 -31.21
CA PRO A 47 16.97 48.58 -31.67
C PRO A 47 18.09 47.73 -32.30
N GLU A 48 18.72 48.34 -33.31
CA GLU A 48 19.86 47.87 -34.10
C GLU A 48 21.18 47.83 -33.32
N GLY A 49 22.12 46.99 -33.78
CA GLY A 49 23.52 47.00 -33.35
C GLY A 49 24.38 46.02 -34.16
N SER A 50 25.37 46.57 -34.88
CA SER A 50 26.15 45.98 -35.97
C SER A 50 27.45 45.27 -35.56
N THR A 51 27.80 44.24 -36.35
CA THR A 51 29.14 43.81 -36.83
C THR A 51 30.32 43.54 -35.87
N ALA A 52 30.83 42.30 -35.87
CA ALA A 52 32.24 41.98 -36.20
C ALA A 52 32.47 40.45 -36.30
N ALA A 53 33.35 40.06 -37.21
CA ALA A 53 33.65 38.70 -37.66
C ALA A 53 34.57 37.89 -36.73
N GLY A 54 34.47 36.56 -36.77
CA GLY A 54 35.38 35.66 -36.06
C GLY A 54 35.15 34.16 -36.34
N VAL A 55 35.84 33.66 -37.36
CA VAL A 55 36.45 32.33 -37.55
C VAL A 55 35.72 31.05 -37.06
N ARG A 56 35.56 30.17 -38.04
CA ARG A 56 35.02 28.80 -38.06
C ARG A 56 35.74 27.83 -37.11
N ALA A 57 35.03 27.30 -36.13
CA ALA A 57 35.33 26.02 -35.47
C ALA A 57 34.02 25.27 -35.18
N LYS A 58 33.89 24.04 -35.70
CA LYS A 58 32.76 23.15 -35.36
C LYS A 58 33.02 22.53 -33.97
N PRO A 59 31.99 22.47 -33.12
CA PRO A 59 31.74 21.22 -32.42
C PRO A 59 30.26 20.80 -32.43
N HIS A 60 30.08 19.49 -32.62
CA HIS A 60 29.02 18.62 -32.08
C HIS A 60 27.58 19.18 -31.93
N ARG A 61 26.67 18.66 -32.76
CA ARG A 61 25.22 18.68 -32.51
C ARG A 61 24.92 17.93 -31.21
N PHE A 62 24.89 18.64 -30.08
CA PHE A 62 24.01 18.27 -28.99
C PHE A 62 22.60 18.68 -29.40
N ALA A 63 21.75 17.70 -29.64
CA ALA A 63 20.31 17.92 -29.78
C ALA A 63 19.80 18.53 -28.48
N SER A 64 19.52 19.84 -28.51
CA SER A 64 18.72 20.49 -27.49
C SER A 64 17.37 19.77 -27.42
N PHE A 65 17.14 19.03 -26.34
CA PHE A 65 15.80 18.63 -25.94
C PHE A 65 15.03 19.92 -25.66
N LYS A 66 14.36 20.45 -26.68
CA LYS A 66 13.29 21.43 -26.50
C LYS A 66 12.12 20.69 -25.84
N VAL A 67 12.11 20.72 -24.51
CA VAL A 67 10.90 20.51 -23.73
C VAL A 67 10.01 21.72 -24.02
N PHE A 68 9.04 21.54 -24.90
CA PHE A 68 8.03 22.56 -25.18
C PHE A 68 7.06 22.65 -24.00
N PRO A 69 6.67 23.87 -23.58
CA PRO A 69 5.61 24.03 -22.60
C PRO A 69 4.28 23.63 -23.23
N GLU A 70 3.55 22.76 -22.54
CA GLU A 70 2.23 22.31 -22.93
C GLU A 70 1.22 23.45 -22.77
N SER A 71 0.91 24.19 -23.84
CA SER A 71 -0.37 24.89 -23.97
C SER A 71 -0.63 25.36 -25.41
N HIS A 72 -1.89 25.17 -25.84
CA HIS A 72 -2.55 25.58 -27.10
C HIS A 72 -2.56 24.55 -28.26
N GLU A 73 -3.63 23.75 -28.37
CA GLU A 73 -4.83 24.16 -29.15
C GLU A 73 -6.00 23.15 -29.09
N PRO A 74 -7.26 23.62 -29.19
CA PRO A 74 -8.47 22.85 -28.94
C PRO A 74 -9.03 22.21 -30.23
N TYR A 75 -8.39 21.15 -30.73
CA TYR A 75 -9.01 20.18 -31.65
C TYR A 75 -9.09 18.75 -31.06
N LYS A 76 -8.79 18.62 -29.75
CA LYS A 76 -8.53 17.36 -29.03
C LYS A 76 -9.77 16.52 -28.62
N LYS A 77 -10.99 16.79 -29.12
CA LYS A 77 -12.21 16.13 -28.60
C LYS A 77 -12.68 14.84 -29.32
N LYS A 78 -11.89 14.22 -30.19
CA LYS A 78 -12.35 13.00 -30.93
C LYS A 78 -11.48 11.75 -30.83
N ILE A 79 -10.36 11.79 -30.11
CA ILE A 79 -9.45 10.64 -30.03
C ILE A 79 -9.25 10.25 -28.57
N LEU A 80 -9.48 8.97 -28.29
CA LEU A 80 -9.41 8.38 -26.95
C LEU A 80 -7.96 7.97 -26.67
N ASP A 81 -7.49 8.30 -25.47
CA ASP A 81 -6.22 7.81 -24.96
C ASP A 81 -6.38 6.36 -24.48
N PRO A 82 -5.57 5.40 -24.96
CA PRO A 82 -5.60 4.02 -24.49
C PRO A 82 -5.31 3.86 -22.98
N GLY A 83 -4.64 4.83 -22.36
CA GLY A 83 -4.39 4.85 -20.91
C GLY A 83 -5.52 5.46 -20.07
N SER A 84 -6.56 6.01 -20.69
CA SER A 84 -7.66 6.65 -19.96
C SER A 84 -8.53 5.64 -19.20
N ASP A 85 -8.99 6.02 -18.01
CA ASP A 85 -9.89 5.19 -17.19
C ASP A 85 -11.18 4.81 -17.93
N ILE A 86 -11.69 5.71 -18.78
CA ILE A 86 -12.87 5.48 -19.62
C ILE A 86 -12.62 4.34 -20.61
N PHE A 87 -11.48 4.33 -21.30
CA PHE A 87 -11.14 3.28 -22.25
C PHE A 87 -10.90 1.93 -21.55
N LEU A 88 -10.22 1.94 -20.40
CA LEU A 88 -10.03 0.73 -19.59
C LEU A 88 -11.35 0.16 -19.06
N GLN A 89 -12.27 1.02 -18.63
CA GLN A 89 -13.61 0.62 -18.23
C GLN A 89 -14.41 0.05 -19.41
N TRP A 90 -14.34 0.69 -20.59
CA TRP A 90 -14.94 0.17 -21.82
C TRP A 90 -14.40 -1.22 -22.19
N ASN A 91 -13.08 -1.43 -22.14
CA ASN A 91 -12.50 -2.74 -22.45
C ASN A 91 -12.98 -3.85 -21.52
N ARG A 92 -13.25 -3.53 -20.25
CA ARG A 92 -13.83 -4.47 -19.29
C ARG A 92 -15.30 -4.77 -19.56
N ILE A 93 -16.09 -3.75 -19.90
CA ILE A 93 -17.50 -3.90 -20.32
C ILE A 93 -17.56 -4.75 -21.61
N PHE A 94 -16.68 -4.46 -22.56
CA PHE A 94 -16.60 -5.19 -23.81
C PHE A 94 -16.15 -6.64 -23.60
N LEU A 95 -15.18 -6.90 -22.72
CA LEU A 95 -14.78 -8.26 -22.34
C LEU A 95 -15.96 -9.06 -21.78
N PHE A 96 -16.75 -8.45 -20.88
CA PHE A 96 -17.96 -9.08 -20.36
C PHE A 96 -18.99 -9.35 -21.46
N SER A 97 -19.22 -8.38 -22.35
CA SER A 97 -20.09 -8.57 -23.52
C SER A 97 -19.61 -9.69 -24.45
N CYS A 98 -18.30 -9.84 -24.64
CA CYS A 98 -17.72 -10.95 -25.41
C CYS A 98 -18.04 -12.31 -24.77
N LEU A 99 -17.92 -12.44 -23.44
CA LEU A 99 -18.26 -13.66 -22.73
C LEU A 99 -19.76 -14.00 -22.86
N VAL A 100 -20.63 -13.00 -22.76
CA VAL A 100 -22.08 -13.18 -22.99
C VAL A 100 -22.34 -13.62 -24.42
N ALA A 101 -21.68 -13.02 -25.41
CA ALA A 101 -21.82 -13.39 -26.82
C ALA A 101 -21.42 -14.87 -27.06
N LEU A 102 -20.28 -15.29 -26.52
CA LEU A 102 -19.82 -16.67 -26.61
C LEU A 102 -20.74 -17.67 -25.88
N PHE A 103 -21.47 -17.24 -24.86
CA PHE A 103 -22.49 -18.06 -24.20
C PHE A 103 -23.74 -18.21 -25.07
N VAL A 104 -24.16 -17.15 -25.77
CA VAL A 104 -25.34 -17.16 -26.63
C VAL A 104 -25.11 -17.95 -27.92
N ASP A 105 -23.91 -17.91 -28.51
CA ASP A 105 -23.61 -18.55 -29.80
C ASP A 105 -23.97 -20.06 -29.86
N PRO A 106 -23.61 -20.91 -28.87
CA PRO A 106 -24.00 -22.33 -28.86
C PRO A 106 -25.50 -22.56 -28.65
N LEU A 107 -26.29 -21.57 -28.22
CA LEU A 107 -27.74 -21.77 -28.03
C LEU A 107 -28.46 -22.04 -29.36
N PHE A 108 -27.89 -21.60 -30.49
CA PHE A 108 -28.40 -21.93 -31.82
C PHE A 108 -28.38 -23.44 -32.12
N PHE A 109 -27.54 -24.22 -31.43
CA PHE A 109 -27.48 -25.68 -31.59
C PHE A 109 -28.70 -26.40 -31.01
N TYR A 110 -29.49 -25.73 -30.15
CA TYR A 110 -30.72 -26.27 -29.58
C TYR A 110 -31.99 -25.97 -30.40
N LEU A 111 -31.87 -25.27 -31.53
CA LEU A 111 -32.97 -24.96 -32.44
C LEU A 111 -33.64 -26.20 -33.05
N PRO A 112 -32.90 -27.17 -33.63
CA PRO A 112 -33.54 -28.38 -34.12
C PRO A 112 -33.98 -29.24 -32.94
N SER A 113 -35.26 -29.59 -32.89
CA SER A 113 -35.84 -30.49 -31.88
C SER A 113 -36.71 -31.55 -32.55
N VAL A 114 -36.91 -32.66 -31.84
CA VAL A 114 -37.81 -33.73 -32.29
C VAL A 114 -39.13 -33.60 -31.56
N LEU A 115 -40.21 -33.31 -32.28
CA LEU A 115 -41.56 -33.34 -31.74
C LEU A 115 -42.08 -34.77 -31.79
N ASN A 116 -42.60 -35.25 -30.66
CA ASN A 116 -43.26 -36.55 -30.54
C ASN A 116 -44.77 -36.34 -30.33
N ASP A 117 -45.58 -36.84 -31.25
CA ASP A 117 -47.05 -36.82 -31.16
C ASP A 117 -47.57 -38.26 -31.32
N GLY A 118 -47.58 -38.98 -30.18
CA GLY A 118 -48.01 -40.38 -30.11
C GLY A 118 -47.16 -41.34 -30.95
N SER A 119 -47.64 -41.68 -32.14
CA SER A 119 -46.99 -42.62 -33.08
C SER A 119 -46.11 -41.94 -34.14
N SER A 120 -46.09 -40.60 -34.19
CA SER A 120 -45.18 -39.88 -35.10
C SER A 120 -44.15 -39.06 -34.36
N SER A 121 -42.94 -39.13 -34.91
CA SER A 121 -41.88 -38.19 -34.59
C SER A 121 -41.53 -37.39 -35.85
N CYS A 122 -41.20 -36.12 -35.69
CA CYS A 122 -40.65 -35.32 -36.79
C CYS A 122 -39.70 -34.26 -36.26
N VAL A 123 -38.78 -33.80 -37.11
CA VAL A 123 -37.88 -32.71 -36.75
C VAL A 123 -38.56 -31.38 -37.06
N ALA A 124 -38.56 -30.50 -36.07
CA ALA A 124 -38.96 -29.12 -36.20
C ALA A 124 -37.83 -28.19 -35.77
N THR A 125 -37.93 -26.94 -36.19
CA THR A 125 -37.08 -25.85 -35.68
C THR A 125 -37.89 -25.04 -34.68
N ASP A 126 -37.40 -24.90 -33.45
CA ASP A 126 -38.04 -24.08 -32.43
C ASP A 126 -37.88 -22.58 -32.75
N LEU A 127 -38.94 -22.00 -33.30
CA LEU A 127 -38.99 -20.58 -33.68
C LEU A 127 -38.98 -19.65 -32.46
N ASN A 128 -39.56 -20.06 -31.33
CA ASN A 128 -39.61 -19.24 -30.12
C ASN A 128 -38.22 -19.07 -29.53
N LEU A 129 -37.47 -20.18 -29.42
CA LEU A 129 -36.07 -20.14 -29.04
C LEU A 129 -35.24 -19.33 -30.05
N GLY A 130 -35.51 -19.49 -31.36
CA GLY A 130 -34.87 -18.71 -32.42
C GLY A 130 -35.01 -17.20 -32.26
N ILE A 131 -36.21 -16.71 -31.94
CA ILE A 131 -36.48 -15.28 -31.69
C ILE A 131 -35.68 -14.78 -30.49
N VAL A 132 -35.73 -15.52 -29.37
CA VAL A 132 -35.06 -15.13 -28.12
C VAL A 132 -33.54 -15.09 -28.30
N VAL A 133 -32.95 -16.15 -28.85
CA VAL A 133 -31.49 -16.23 -29.07
C VAL A 133 -31.05 -15.15 -30.06
N THR A 134 -31.80 -14.92 -31.13
CA THR A 134 -31.53 -13.84 -32.09
C THR A 134 -31.51 -12.47 -31.41
N CYS A 135 -32.46 -12.17 -30.50
CA CYS A 135 -32.53 -10.89 -29.78
C CYS A 135 -31.29 -10.64 -28.90
N PHE A 136 -30.89 -11.61 -28.08
CA PHE A 136 -29.67 -11.48 -27.26
C PHE A 136 -28.42 -11.40 -28.13
N ARG A 137 -28.41 -12.12 -29.25
CA ARG A 137 -27.29 -12.16 -30.19
C ARG A 137 -27.10 -10.83 -30.93
N THR A 138 -28.18 -10.15 -31.34
CA THR A 138 -28.12 -8.81 -31.96
C THR A 138 -27.69 -7.74 -30.97
N LEU A 139 -28.13 -7.85 -29.70
CA LEU A 139 -27.64 -6.96 -28.64
C LEU A 139 -26.13 -7.08 -28.45
N ALA A 140 -25.59 -8.30 -28.46
CA ALA A 140 -24.14 -8.52 -28.39
C ALA A 140 -23.40 -7.95 -29.61
N ASP A 141 -23.92 -8.11 -30.84
CA ASP A 141 -23.31 -7.53 -32.06
C ASP A 141 -23.16 -6.01 -31.99
N MET A 142 -24.10 -5.31 -31.36
CA MET A 142 -24.01 -3.86 -31.18
C MET A 142 -22.78 -3.45 -30.37
N PHE A 143 -22.38 -4.26 -29.37
CA PHE A 143 -21.15 -4.00 -28.61
C PHE A 143 -19.88 -4.23 -29.44
N TYR A 144 -19.86 -5.24 -30.33
CA TYR A 144 -18.76 -5.45 -31.27
C TYR A 144 -18.64 -4.30 -32.27
N LEU A 145 -19.75 -3.84 -32.84
CA LEU A 145 -19.79 -2.65 -33.71
C LEU A 145 -19.27 -1.40 -32.99
N LEU A 146 -19.73 -1.16 -31.76
CA LEU A 146 -19.28 -0.03 -30.96
C LEU A 146 -17.79 -0.12 -30.61
N HIS A 147 -17.29 -1.33 -30.30
CA HIS A 147 -15.87 -1.54 -30.03
C HIS A 147 -15.00 -1.30 -31.28
N MET A 148 -15.45 -1.76 -32.45
CA MET A 148 -14.82 -1.47 -33.74
C MET A 148 -14.71 0.05 -34.00
N PHE A 149 -15.81 0.78 -33.74
CA PHE A 149 -15.81 2.24 -33.86
C PHE A 149 -14.87 2.93 -32.87
N ILE A 150 -14.81 2.44 -31.63
CA ILE A 150 -13.91 2.97 -30.60
C ILE A 150 -12.45 2.74 -31.00
N LYS A 151 -12.08 1.56 -31.50
CA LYS A 151 -10.72 1.27 -32.00
C LYS A 151 -10.26 2.22 -33.11
N LEU A 152 -11.16 2.62 -34.01
CA LEU A 152 -10.89 3.65 -35.04
C LEU A 152 -10.62 5.05 -34.46
N ARG A 153 -11.04 5.29 -33.21
CA ARG A 153 -10.89 6.55 -32.48
C ARG A 153 -9.86 6.46 -31.34
N THR A 154 -9.19 5.32 -31.15
CA THR A 154 -8.21 5.16 -30.08
C THR A 154 -6.79 5.40 -30.60
N ALA A 155 -6.03 6.22 -29.87
CA ALA A 155 -4.63 6.45 -30.15
C ALA A 155 -3.78 5.22 -29.86
N TYR A 156 -2.59 5.14 -30.47
CA TYR A 156 -1.66 4.06 -30.20
C TYR A 156 -0.28 4.58 -29.82
N VAL A 157 0.45 3.80 -29.02
CA VAL A 157 1.84 4.07 -28.70
C VAL A 157 2.73 3.48 -29.79
N SER A 158 3.62 4.31 -30.36
CA SER A 158 4.53 3.86 -31.44
C SER A 158 5.57 2.84 -30.91
N PRO A 159 5.71 1.64 -31.52
CA PRO A 159 6.70 0.65 -31.07
C PRO A 159 8.14 1.15 -31.10
N SER A 160 8.52 1.98 -32.08
CA SER A 160 9.87 2.52 -32.22
C SER A 160 10.26 3.49 -31.09
N SER A 161 9.27 4.10 -30.45
CA SER A 161 9.48 5.04 -29.34
C SER A 161 9.56 4.37 -27.96
N ARG A 162 9.39 3.05 -27.86
CA ARG A 162 9.43 2.30 -26.59
C ARG A 162 10.85 2.01 -26.07
N VAL A 163 11.88 2.30 -26.86
CA VAL A 163 13.27 1.97 -26.52
C VAL A 163 13.80 2.88 -25.39
N PHE A 164 13.24 4.09 -25.23
CA PHE A 164 13.53 4.99 -24.11
C PHE A 164 12.25 5.69 -23.62
N GLY A 165 11.64 5.20 -22.54
CA GLY A 165 10.52 5.87 -21.85
C GLY A 165 9.11 5.45 -22.30
N ARG A 166 8.10 6.28 -21.97
CA ARG A 166 6.65 5.98 -22.04
C ARG A 166 6.10 5.78 -23.47
N GLY A 167 6.94 5.92 -24.50
CA GLY A 167 6.56 5.90 -25.90
C GLY A 167 5.74 7.12 -26.33
N GLU A 168 5.87 7.53 -27.58
CA GLU A 168 5.13 8.65 -28.17
C GLU A 168 3.72 8.18 -28.55
N LEU A 169 2.71 8.93 -28.09
CA LEU A 169 1.31 8.68 -28.37
C LEU A 169 0.91 9.31 -29.70
N VAL A 170 0.61 8.48 -30.71
CA VAL A 170 0.20 8.94 -32.04
C VAL A 170 -1.29 9.23 -32.05
N MET A 171 -1.64 10.53 -32.15
CA MET A 171 -3.02 11.03 -32.14
C MET A 171 -3.55 11.41 -33.54
N ASP A 172 -2.87 11.04 -34.64
CA ASP A 172 -3.34 11.39 -36.00
C ASP A 172 -4.40 10.39 -36.49
N PRO A 173 -5.65 10.82 -36.78
CA PRO A 173 -6.74 9.92 -37.17
C PRO A 173 -6.45 9.14 -38.46
N LYS A 174 -5.69 9.73 -39.41
CA LYS A 174 -5.35 9.03 -40.67
C LYS A 174 -4.36 7.90 -40.42
N LYS A 175 -3.38 8.11 -39.52
CA LYS A 175 -2.41 7.09 -39.13
C LYS A 175 -3.04 5.99 -38.28
N ILE A 176 -3.98 6.34 -37.40
CA ILE A 176 -4.76 5.38 -36.60
C ILE A 176 -5.58 4.47 -37.53
N ALA A 177 -6.40 5.06 -38.40
CA ALA A 177 -7.25 4.30 -39.32
C ALA A 177 -6.44 3.38 -40.25
N ARG A 178 -5.34 3.88 -40.85
CA ARG A 178 -4.48 3.07 -41.73
C ARG A 178 -3.86 1.88 -41.00
N ARG A 179 -3.41 2.07 -39.75
CA ARG A 179 -2.85 1.00 -38.95
C ARG A 179 -3.92 -0.05 -38.63
N TYR A 180 -5.08 0.40 -38.15
CA TYR A 180 -6.18 -0.48 -37.77
C TYR A 180 -6.71 -1.32 -38.95
N LEU A 181 -6.91 -0.70 -40.12
CA LEU A 181 -7.36 -1.37 -41.35
C LEU A 181 -6.39 -2.46 -41.84
N ARG A 182 -5.10 -2.38 -41.48
CA ARG A 182 -4.09 -3.35 -41.91
C ARG A 182 -3.93 -4.53 -40.96
N THR A 183 -4.25 -4.38 -39.67
CA THR A 183 -3.98 -5.42 -38.66
C THR A 183 -5.26 -6.09 -38.15
N ASP A 184 -6.14 -5.34 -37.50
CA ASP A 184 -7.19 -5.92 -36.64
C ASP A 184 -8.57 -5.86 -37.30
N PHE A 185 -8.74 -4.97 -38.28
CA PHE A 185 -10.04 -4.69 -38.89
C PHE A 185 -10.75 -5.92 -39.46
N PHE A 186 -10.05 -6.80 -40.18
CA PHE A 186 -10.70 -7.97 -40.80
C PHE A 186 -11.22 -8.96 -39.75
N ILE A 187 -10.49 -9.15 -38.66
CA ILE A 187 -10.89 -10.05 -37.57
C ILE A 187 -12.10 -9.46 -36.83
N ASP A 188 -12.03 -8.16 -36.51
CA ASP A 188 -13.13 -7.44 -35.87
C ASP A 188 -14.39 -7.45 -36.78
N LEU A 189 -14.23 -7.26 -38.09
CA LEU A 189 -15.32 -7.29 -39.06
C LEU A 189 -16.01 -8.66 -39.09
N ILE A 190 -15.25 -9.75 -39.25
CA ILE A 190 -15.81 -11.11 -39.29
C ILE A 190 -16.55 -11.44 -37.98
N ALA A 191 -15.97 -11.07 -36.83
CA ALA A 191 -16.60 -11.29 -35.53
C ALA A 191 -17.91 -10.50 -35.35
N THR A 192 -18.06 -9.37 -36.04
CA THR A 192 -19.20 -8.45 -35.92
C THR A 192 -20.36 -8.79 -36.86
N LEU A 193 -20.14 -9.60 -37.91
CA LEU A 193 -21.21 -9.95 -38.85
C LEU A 193 -22.33 -10.73 -38.14
N PRO A 194 -23.61 -10.51 -38.48
CA PRO A 194 -24.73 -11.28 -37.95
C PRO A 194 -25.05 -12.51 -38.83
N LEU A 195 -24.07 -13.39 -39.09
CA LEU A 195 -24.27 -14.52 -40.03
C LEU A 195 -25.35 -15.52 -39.56
N PRO A 196 -25.41 -15.97 -38.29
CA PRO A 196 -26.46 -16.87 -37.81
C PRO A 196 -27.86 -16.30 -38.02
N GLN A 197 -28.05 -14.99 -37.78
CA GLN A 197 -29.33 -14.31 -38.00
C GLN A 197 -29.72 -14.30 -39.48
N ILE A 198 -28.76 -14.05 -40.38
CA ILE A 198 -29.02 -14.09 -41.83
C ILE A 198 -29.46 -15.50 -42.25
N VAL A 199 -28.78 -16.54 -41.75
CA VAL A 199 -29.12 -17.92 -42.13
C VAL A 199 -30.51 -18.29 -41.63
N ILE A 200 -30.81 -18.02 -40.36
CA ILE A 200 -32.07 -18.45 -39.72
C ILE A 200 -33.28 -17.75 -40.35
N TRP A 201 -33.18 -16.45 -40.61
CA TRP A 201 -34.33 -15.65 -41.03
C TRP A 201 -34.48 -15.53 -42.55
N PHE A 202 -33.40 -15.71 -43.32
CA PHE A 202 -33.46 -15.56 -44.78
C PHE A 202 -33.18 -16.87 -45.52
N ILE A 203 -32.21 -17.68 -45.10
CA ILE A 203 -31.80 -18.89 -45.83
C ILE A 203 -32.69 -20.09 -45.51
N ILE A 204 -32.92 -20.39 -44.22
CA ILE A 204 -33.75 -21.53 -43.80
C ILE A 204 -35.17 -21.46 -44.40
N PRO A 205 -35.90 -20.32 -44.33
CA PRO A 205 -37.25 -20.26 -44.87
C PRO A 205 -37.31 -20.34 -46.39
N ALA A 206 -36.26 -19.87 -47.09
CA ALA A 206 -36.18 -19.86 -48.55
C ALA A 206 -35.87 -21.24 -49.14
N VAL A 207 -35.12 -22.09 -48.43
CA VAL A 207 -34.61 -23.37 -48.96
C VAL A 207 -35.54 -24.56 -48.65
N ARG A 208 -36.50 -24.41 -47.72
CA ARG A 208 -37.70 -25.24 -47.38
C ARG A 208 -37.70 -26.79 -47.53
N SER A 209 -36.63 -27.47 -47.95
CA SER A 209 -36.59 -28.92 -48.17
C SER A 209 -35.20 -29.56 -48.20
N SER A 210 -34.09 -28.81 -48.11
CA SER A 210 -32.75 -29.38 -48.24
C SER A 210 -32.06 -29.57 -46.89
N HIS A 211 -31.72 -30.83 -46.58
CA HIS A 211 -30.90 -31.25 -45.42
C HIS A 211 -29.52 -30.58 -45.30
N SER A 212 -29.10 -29.85 -46.32
CA SER A 212 -27.86 -29.06 -46.31
C SER A 212 -27.90 -27.87 -45.33
N THR A 213 -29.06 -27.52 -44.77
CA THR A 213 -29.22 -26.34 -43.90
C THR A 213 -28.66 -26.54 -42.49
N ASN A 214 -28.81 -27.73 -41.89
CA ASN A 214 -28.28 -28.01 -40.54
C ASN A 214 -26.76 -27.94 -40.53
N ASN A 215 -26.10 -28.64 -41.45
CA ASN A 215 -24.64 -28.67 -41.53
C ASN A 215 -24.06 -27.29 -41.90
N ALA A 216 -24.80 -26.48 -42.68
CA ALA A 216 -24.44 -25.10 -42.96
C ALA A 216 -24.58 -24.19 -41.72
N LEU A 217 -25.63 -24.35 -40.92
CA LEU A 217 -25.80 -23.61 -39.65
C LEU A 217 -24.66 -23.90 -38.67
N VAL A 218 -24.29 -25.17 -38.50
CA VAL A 218 -23.17 -25.58 -37.65
C VAL A 218 -21.87 -24.92 -38.10
N LEU A 219 -21.57 -25.01 -39.40
CA LEU A 219 -20.36 -24.43 -39.99
C LEU A 219 -20.30 -22.91 -39.80
N ILE A 220 -21.43 -22.22 -39.99
CA ILE A 220 -21.50 -20.77 -39.89
C ILE A 220 -21.37 -20.30 -38.43
N VAL A 221 -22.01 -20.99 -37.48
CA VAL A 221 -21.85 -20.69 -36.04
C VAL A 221 -20.41 -20.92 -35.61
N LEU A 222 -19.78 -22.04 -36.00
CA LEU A 222 -18.37 -22.33 -35.70
C LEU A 222 -17.42 -21.29 -36.33
N LEU A 223 -17.66 -20.92 -37.60
CA LEU A 223 -16.85 -19.94 -38.32
C LEU A 223 -16.83 -18.58 -37.62
N GLN A 224 -17.94 -18.18 -36.99
CA GLN A 224 -18.00 -16.92 -36.23
C GLN A 224 -17.47 -17.04 -34.80
N TYR A 225 -17.65 -18.20 -34.18
CA TYR A 225 -17.23 -18.45 -32.81
C TYR A 225 -15.72 -18.28 -32.64
N VAL A 226 -14.93 -18.77 -33.60
CA VAL A 226 -13.45 -18.75 -33.55
C VAL A 226 -12.88 -17.32 -33.52
N PRO A 227 -13.23 -16.40 -34.44
CA PRO A 227 -12.80 -15.00 -34.37
C PRO A 227 -13.18 -14.31 -33.05
N ARG A 228 -14.38 -14.57 -32.53
CA ARG A 228 -14.85 -13.97 -31.26
C ARG A 228 -14.04 -14.44 -30.06
N LEU A 229 -13.76 -15.74 -30.00
CA LEU A 229 -12.88 -16.30 -28.99
C LEU A 229 -11.46 -15.72 -29.11
N TYR A 230 -10.95 -15.59 -30.34
CA TYR A 230 -9.64 -15.01 -30.59
C TYR A 230 -9.53 -13.57 -30.07
N LEU A 231 -10.57 -12.74 -30.20
CA LEU A 231 -10.56 -11.33 -29.74
C LEU A 231 -10.39 -11.16 -28.22
N ILE A 232 -10.72 -12.17 -27.42
CA ILE A 232 -10.53 -12.13 -25.96
C ILE A 232 -9.04 -12.08 -25.59
N PHE A 233 -8.16 -12.77 -26.33
CA PHE A 233 -6.72 -12.83 -26.03
C PHE A 233 -6.01 -11.47 -26.13
N PRO A 234 -6.08 -10.73 -27.26
CA PRO A 234 -5.43 -9.43 -27.37
C PRO A 234 -6.06 -8.41 -26.41
N LEU A 235 -7.38 -8.47 -26.19
CA LEU A 235 -8.08 -7.61 -25.23
C LEU A 235 -7.58 -7.84 -23.79
N SER A 236 -7.51 -9.10 -23.37
CA SER A 236 -6.99 -9.49 -22.05
C SER A 236 -5.52 -9.08 -21.90
N SER A 237 -4.70 -9.26 -22.93
CA SER A 237 -3.29 -8.82 -22.93
C SER A 237 -3.16 -7.31 -22.76
N GLN A 238 -4.03 -6.52 -23.41
CA GLN A 238 -4.04 -5.05 -23.27
C GLN A 238 -4.43 -4.62 -21.87
N ILE A 239 -5.46 -5.26 -21.28
CA ILE A 239 -5.87 -4.98 -19.90
C ILE A 239 -4.73 -5.33 -18.93
N ILE A 240 -4.11 -6.50 -19.06
CA ILE A 240 -2.99 -6.92 -18.19
C ILE A 240 -1.81 -5.96 -18.31
N LYS A 241 -1.45 -5.52 -19.52
CA LYS A 241 -0.35 -4.56 -19.73
C LYS A 241 -0.64 -3.19 -19.10
N ALA A 242 -1.90 -2.76 -19.06
CA ALA A 242 -2.30 -1.47 -18.51
C ALA A 242 -2.50 -1.49 -16.99
N THR A 243 -3.12 -2.54 -16.45
CA THR A 243 -3.51 -2.62 -15.03
C THR A 243 -2.74 -3.67 -14.21
N GLY A 244 -1.80 -4.41 -14.82
CA GLY A 244 -1.05 -5.51 -14.20
C GLY A 244 -1.88 -6.81 -14.02
N VAL A 245 -3.20 -6.68 -13.87
CA VAL A 245 -4.15 -7.77 -13.67
C VAL A 245 -5.41 -7.57 -14.50
N VAL A 246 -6.05 -8.66 -14.95
CA VAL A 246 -7.34 -8.61 -15.68
C VAL A 246 -8.45 -8.09 -14.78
N THR A 247 -8.50 -8.56 -13.54
CA THR A 247 -9.53 -8.23 -12.54
C THR A 247 -8.92 -7.49 -11.36
N LYS A 248 -9.68 -6.55 -10.77
CA LYS A 248 -9.21 -5.78 -9.60
C LYS A 248 -9.01 -6.64 -8.34
N THR A 249 -9.70 -7.78 -8.24
CA THR A 249 -9.65 -8.68 -7.09
C THR A 249 -9.25 -10.09 -7.51
N ALA A 250 -8.54 -10.80 -6.64
CA ALA A 250 -8.14 -12.19 -6.87
C ALA A 250 -9.35 -13.13 -7.02
N TRP A 251 -10.40 -12.93 -6.23
CA TRP A 251 -11.67 -13.68 -6.34
C TRP A 251 -12.35 -13.51 -7.69
N ALA A 252 -12.33 -12.30 -8.27
CA ALA A 252 -12.87 -12.09 -9.61
C ALA A 252 -12.03 -12.81 -10.69
N GLY A 253 -10.72 -12.96 -10.48
CA GLY A 253 -9.84 -13.72 -11.37
C GLY A 253 -10.13 -15.22 -11.33
N ALA A 254 -10.38 -15.77 -10.14
CA ALA A 254 -10.87 -17.13 -9.96
C ALA A 254 -12.22 -17.32 -10.68
N ALA A 255 -13.22 -16.48 -10.39
CA ALA A 255 -14.53 -16.55 -11.02
C ALA A 255 -14.45 -16.48 -12.55
N TYR A 256 -13.57 -15.63 -13.11
CA TYR A 256 -13.33 -15.55 -14.55
C TYR A 256 -12.86 -16.88 -15.16
N ASN A 257 -11.88 -17.54 -14.54
CA ASN A 257 -11.39 -18.85 -15.02
C ASN A 257 -12.46 -19.94 -14.90
N LEU A 258 -13.25 -19.93 -13.82
CA LEU A 258 -14.37 -20.84 -13.67
C LEU A 258 -15.44 -20.63 -14.75
N ILE A 259 -15.77 -19.37 -15.07
CA ILE A 259 -16.72 -19.02 -16.14
C ILE A 259 -16.23 -19.55 -17.49
N LEU A 260 -14.94 -19.39 -17.81
CA LEU A 260 -14.38 -19.93 -19.06
C LEU A 260 -14.48 -21.47 -19.13
N TYR A 261 -14.24 -22.15 -18.01
CA TYR A 261 -14.39 -23.61 -17.92
C TYR A 261 -15.85 -24.04 -18.09
N MET A 262 -16.80 -23.35 -17.44
CA MET A 262 -18.24 -23.58 -17.60
C MET A 262 -18.71 -23.30 -19.04
N LEU A 263 -18.15 -22.27 -19.68
CA LEU A 263 -18.44 -21.93 -21.07
C LEU A 263 -17.95 -23.02 -22.04
N ALA A 264 -16.76 -23.59 -21.82
CA ALA A 264 -16.27 -24.71 -22.61
C ALA A 264 -17.18 -25.94 -22.46
N SER A 265 -17.64 -26.24 -21.24
CA SER A 265 -18.64 -27.29 -20.98
C SER A 265 -19.96 -27.04 -21.71
N HIS A 266 -20.47 -25.80 -21.68
CA HIS A 266 -21.68 -25.39 -22.39
C HIS A 266 -21.57 -25.61 -23.91
N VAL A 267 -20.46 -25.17 -24.51
CA VAL A 267 -20.18 -25.37 -25.94
C VAL A 267 -20.11 -26.86 -26.29
N LEU A 268 -19.44 -27.65 -25.44
CA LEU A 268 -19.30 -29.08 -25.64
C LEU A 268 -20.66 -29.80 -25.55
N GLY A 269 -21.46 -29.49 -24.54
CA GLY A 269 -22.81 -30.05 -24.36
C GLY A 269 -23.75 -29.68 -25.50
N ALA A 270 -23.72 -28.42 -25.94
CA ALA A 270 -24.52 -27.96 -27.09
C ALA A 270 -24.10 -28.65 -28.39
N SER A 271 -22.78 -28.83 -28.60
CA SER A 271 -22.26 -29.55 -29.77
C SER A 271 -22.69 -31.02 -29.75
N TRP A 272 -22.64 -31.65 -28.57
CA TRP A 272 -23.11 -33.03 -28.40
C TRP A 272 -24.61 -33.17 -28.68
N TYR A 273 -25.45 -32.24 -28.21
CA TYR A 273 -26.90 -32.25 -28.51
C TYR A 273 -27.17 -32.23 -30.02
N LEU A 274 -26.51 -31.32 -30.73
CA LEU A 274 -26.68 -31.16 -32.17
C LEU A 274 -26.20 -32.38 -32.96
N LEU A 275 -25.04 -32.94 -32.59
CA LEU A 275 -24.53 -34.18 -33.16
C LEU A 275 -25.45 -35.37 -32.83
N SER A 276 -26.11 -35.36 -31.65
CA SER A 276 -27.11 -36.37 -31.30
C SER A 276 -28.32 -36.31 -32.24
N ILE A 277 -28.83 -35.12 -32.53
CA ILE A 277 -29.91 -34.91 -33.50
C ILE A 277 -29.47 -35.35 -34.90
N GLU A 278 -28.25 -35.00 -35.33
CA GLU A 278 -27.72 -35.42 -36.64
C GLU A 278 -27.58 -36.95 -36.73
N ARG A 279 -27.10 -37.60 -35.66
CA ARG A 279 -26.98 -39.06 -35.58
C ARG A 279 -28.36 -39.73 -35.60
N TYR A 280 -29.32 -39.19 -34.85
CA TYR A 280 -30.70 -39.69 -34.82
C TYR A 280 -31.38 -39.57 -36.19
N MET A 281 -31.23 -38.42 -36.85
CA MET A 281 -31.70 -38.21 -38.22
C MET A 281 -31.03 -39.11 -39.24
N THR A 282 -29.76 -39.48 -39.03
CA THR A 282 -29.06 -40.42 -39.91
C THR A 282 -29.70 -41.81 -39.87
N CYS A 283 -30.14 -42.28 -38.69
CA CYS A 283 -30.92 -43.51 -38.57
C CYS A 283 -32.24 -43.41 -39.34
N TRP A 284 -33.05 -42.36 -39.09
CA TRP A 284 -34.32 -42.17 -39.77
C TRP A 284 -34.19 -42.11 -41.29
N LYS A 285 -33.17 -41.42 -41.80
CA LYS A 285 -32.87 -41.35 -43.23
C LYS A 285 -32.47 -42.70 -43.81
N SER A 286 -31.71 -43.50 -43.04
CA SER A 286 -31.31 -44.85 -43.45
C SER A 286 -32.52 -45.75 -43.61
N GLU A 287 -33.39 -45.80 -42.61
CA GLU A 287 -34.58 -46.65 -42.63
C GLU A 287 -35.64 -46.16 -43.62
N CYS A 288 -35.85 -44.85 -43.74
CA CYS A 288 -36.72 -44.27 -44.77
C CYS A 288 -36.27 -44.66 -46.20
N ARG A 289 -34.96 -44.72 -46.47
CA ARG A 289 -34.46 -45.17 -47.79
C ARG A 289 -34.69 -46.66 -48.06
N LYS A 290 -34.89 -47.47 -47.03
CA LYS A 290 -35.19 -48.91 -47.15
C LYS A 290 -36.70 -49.18 -47.28
N GLU A 291 -37.55 -48.21 -46.96
CA GLU A 291 -39.00 -48.36 -46.94
C GLU A 291 -39.65 -48.07 -48.32
N PHE A 292 -40.10 -49.12 -49.00
CA PHE A 292 -40.71 -49.04 -50.34
C PHE A 292 -42.18 -49.52 -50.39
N SER A 293 -42.66 -50.26 -49.39
CA SER A 293 -44.01 -50.83 -49.35
C SER A 293 -44.60 -50.64 -47.94
N PRO A 294 -45.89 -50.22 -47.79
CA PRO A 294 -46.90 -50.00 -48.83
C PRO A 294 -46.78 -48.66 -49.58
N MET A 295 -45.94 -47.72 -49.10
CA MET A 295 -45.70 -46.40 -49.71
C MET A 295 -44.21 -46.06 -49.61
N LYS A 296 -43.65 -45.44 -50.66
CA LYS A 296 -42.25 -44.96 -50.63
C LYS A 296 -42.10 -43.80 -49.64
N CYS A 297 -41.14 -43.91 -48.72
CA CYS A 297 -40.81 -42.81 -47.83
C CYS A 297 -40.04 -41.71 -48.58
N PHE A 298 -40.52 -40.46 -48.49
CA PHE A 298 -39.79 -39.29 -48.96
C PHE A 298 -39.11 -38.61 -47.79
N LEU A 299 -37.87 -38.16 -47.97
CA LEU A 299 -37.11 -37.51 -46.90
C LEU A 299 -37.78 -36.26 -46.32
N GLY A 300 -38.63 -35.59 -47.10
CA GLY A 300 -39.45 -34.46 -46.64
C GLY A 300 -40.55 -34.85 -45.64
N TYR A 301 -40.89 -36.14 -45.49
CA TYR A 301 -41.86 -36.61 -44.50
C TYR A 301 -41.31 -36.60 -43.07
N LEU A 302 -39.98 -36.61 -42.92
CA LEU A 302 -39.28 -36.55 -41.63
C LEU A 302 -39.29 -35.14 -41.01
N ASP A 303 -39.66 -34.12 -41.79
CA ASP A 303 -39.80 -32.72 -41.35
C ASP A 303 -41.26 -32.43 -40.94
N CYS A 304 -41.45 -31.75 -39.81
CA CYS A 304 -42.78 -31.35 -39.34
C CYS A 304 -43.43 -30.29 -40.24
N GLY A 305 -42.70 -29.60 -41.13
CA GLY A 305 -43.28 -28.63 -42.07
C GLY A 305 -44.31 -29.23 -43.04
N ASN A 306 -44.26 -30.54 -43.29
CA ASN A 306 -45.18 -31.26 -44.18
C ASN A 306 -46.30 -32.00 -43.44
N PHE A 307 -46.57 -31.67 -42.18
CA PHE A 307 -47.57 -32.38 -41.35
C PHE A 307 -48.98 -32.40 -41.96
N ASN A 308 -49.31 -31.38 -42.76
CA ASN A 308 -50.61 -31.24 -43.43
C ASN A 308 -50.73 -32.00 -44.76
N ASN A 309 -49.69 -32.67 -45.23
CA ASN A 309 -49.75 -33.44 -46.47
C ASN A 309 -50.43 -34.81 -46.22
N ASP A 310 -51.49 -35.10 -46.96
CA ASP A 310 -52.25 -36.35 -46.85
C ASP A 310 -51.39 -37.59 -47.15
N ASP A 311 -50.38 -37.47 -48.01
CA ASP A 311 -49.45 -38.56 -48.32
C ASP A 311 -48.55 -38.91 -47.13
N ARG A 312 -48.13 -37.91 -46.35
CA ARG A 312 -47.36 -38.11 -45.12
C ARG A 312 -48.20 -38.81 -44.06
N ARG A 313 -49.47 -38.41 -43.89
CA ARG A 313 -50.39 -39.05 -42.92
C ARG A 313 -50.65 -40.51 -43.26
N ARG A 314 -50.80 -40.84 -44.56
CA ARG A 314 -50.94 -42.23 -45.00
C ARG A 314 -49.68 -43.06 -44.74
N TRP A 315 -48.50 -42.52 -45.03
CA TRP A 315 -47.22 -43.17 -44.74
C TRP A 315 -47.02 -43.40 -43.22
N MET A 316 -47.38 -42.42 -42.39
CA MET A 316 -47.26 -42.48 -40.93
C MET A 316 -48.01 -43.67 -40.30
N ASN A 317 -49.18 -44.05 -40.84
CA ASN A 317 -49.96 -45.16 -40.30
C ASN A 317 -49.31 -46.53 -40.53
N SER A 318 -48.39 -46.64 -41.51
CA SER A 318 -47.75 -47.90 -41.89
C SER A 318 -46.25 -47.96 -41.60
N THR A 319 -45.65 -46.87 -41.09
CA THR A 319 -44.19 -46.78 -41.02
C THR A 319 -43.57 -47.53 -39.86
N GLN A 320 -42.42 -48.15 -40.13
CA GLN A 320 -41.55 -48.78 -39.11
C GLN A 320 -40.26 -47.98 -38.84
N VAL A 321 -40.11 -46.79 -39.46
CA VAL A 321 -38.88 -45.98 -39.34
C VAL A 321 -38.62 -45.56 -37.90
N PHE A 322 -39.65 -45.12 -37.17
CA PHE A 322 -39.49 -44.65 -35.79
C PHE A 322 -39.21 -45.79 -34.82
N SER A 323 -39.86 -46.96 -35.01
CA SER A 323 -39.62 -48.13 -34.16
C SER A 323 -38.23 -48.73 -34.36
N ASN A 324 -37.74 -48.77 -35.60
CA ASN A 324 -36.42 -49.32 -35.95
C ASN A 324 -35.25 -48.39 -35.58
N CYS A 325 -35.56 -47.16 -35.16
CA CYS A 325 -34.59 -46.21 -34.67
C CYS A 325 -34.74 -45.93 -33.16
N ASN A 326 -35.63 -46.62 -32.44
CA ASN A 326 -35.69 -46.52 -30.99
C ASN A 326 -34.64 -47.44 -30.35
N PRO A 327 -33.63 -46.92 -29.61
CA PRO A 327 -32.62 -47.73 -28.94
C PRO A 327 -33.16 -48.65 -27.83
N GLU A 328 -34.38 -48.44 -27.34
CA GLU A 328 -35.02 -49.38 -26.40
C GLU A 328 -35.42 -50.71 -27.08
N ASN A 329 -35.54 -50.71 -28.41
CA ASN A 329 -35.81 -51.90 -29.20
C ASN A 329 -34.51 -52.58 -29.66
N THR A 330 -34.59 -53.83 -30.09
CA THR A 330 -33.47 -54.53 -30.74
C THR A 330 -33.22 -53.96 -32.14
N ILE A 331 -32.31 -52.98 -32.23
CA ILE A 331 -31.97 -52.27 -33.47
C ILE A 331 -30.54 -52.57 -33.92
N ASP A 332 -30.30 -52.58 -35.23
CA ASP A 332 -28.97 -52.77 -35.83
C ASP A 332 -28.14 -51.48 -35.85
N PHE A 333 -28.78 -50.31 -35.68
CA PHE A 333 -28.11 -49.03 -35.74
C PHE A 333 -27.39 -48.68 -34.43
N ASN A 334 -26.07 -48.57 -34.47
CA ASN A 334 -25.27 -48.19 -33.30
C ASN A 334 -25.24 -46.66 -33.10
N TYR A 335 -25.78 -46.20 -31.97
CA TYR A 335 -25.81 -44.79 -31.58
C TYR A 335 -24.54 -44.29 -30.87
N GLY A 336 -23.71 -45.18 -30.30
CA GLY A 336 -22.48 -44.81 -29.60
C GLY A 336 -22.70 -43.81 -28.46
N ILE A 337 -21.83 -42.81 -28.33
CA ILE A 337 -21.91 -41.76 -27.30
C ILE A 337 -23.22 -40.93 -27.32
N PHE A 338 -24.01 -41.03 -28.39
CA PHE A 338 -25.28 -40.31 -28.55
C PHE A 338 -26.49 -41.12 -28.10
N GLU A 339 -26.32 -42.40 -27.76
CA GLU A 339 -27.40 -43.30 -27.34
C GLU A 339 -28.20 -42.72 -26.16
N ASN A 340 -27.50 -42.20 -25.15
CA ASN A 340 -28.10 -41.57 -23.97
C ASN A 340 -29.01 -40.38 -24.30
N ALA A 341 -28.78 -39.68 -25.42
CA ALA A 341 -29.63 -38.55 -25.82
C ALA A 341 -31.01 -39.03 -26.30
N VAL A 342 -31.05 -40.20 -26.94
CA VAL A 342 -32.26 -40.79 -27.51
C VAL A 342 -33.00 -41.60 -26.45
N THR A 343 -32.33 -42.46 -25.70
CA THR A 343 -32.96 -43.28 -24.62
C THR A 343 -33.61 -42.43 -23.54
N LYS A 344 -33.01 -41.28 -23.19
CA LYS A 344 -33.58 -40.35 -22.21
C LYS A 344 -34.48 -39.28 -22.82
N ASN A 345 -34.81 -39.39 -24.10
CA ASN A 345 -35.67 -38.44 -24.83
C ASN A 345 -35.22 -36.97 -24.77
N VAL A 346 -33.92 -36.71 -24.59
CA VAL A 346 -33.35 -35.35 -24.46
C VAL A 346 -33.64 -34.51 -25.71
N VAL A 347 -33.64 -35.15 -26.88
CA VAL A 347 -33.94 -34.54 -28.18
C VAL A 347 -35.38 -33.99 -28.30
N SER A 348 -36.29 -34.46 -27.45
CA SER A 348 -37.73 -34.13 -27.49
C SER A 348 -38.25 -33.37 -26.27
N THR A 349 -37.47 -33.28 -25.19
CA THR A 349 -37.85 -32.53 -23.98
C THR A 349 -37.83 -31.01 -24.17
N GLU A 350 -38.51 -30.31 -23.24
CA GLU A 350 -38.52 -28.84 -23.13
C GLU A 350 -37.11 -28.24 -23.01
N PHE A 351 -36.95 -26.98 -23.46
CA PHE A 351 -35.65 -26.31 -23.55
C PHE A 351 -34.82 -26.34 -22.26
N LEU A 352 -35.42 -26.04 -21.10
CA LEU A 352 -34.68 -26.01 -19.84
C LEU A 352 -34.15 -27.38 -19.45
N GLN A 353 -34.93 -28.44 -19.63
CA GLN A 353 -34.54 -29.81 -19.29
C GLN A 353 -33.40 -30.29 -20.19
N LYS A 354 -33.53 -30.12 -21.51
CA LYS A 354 -32.47 -30.49 -22.45
C LYS A 354 -31.20 -29.67 -22.22
N TYR A 355 -31.31 -28.36 -21.93
CA TYR A 355 -30.17 -27.49 -21.67
C TYR A 355 -29.36 -27.94 -20.45
N PHE A 356 -30.01 -28.12 -19.29
CA PHE A 356 -29.30 -28.53 -18.07
C PHE A 356 -28.71 -29.93 -18.20
N TYR A 357 -29.39 -30.85 -18.89
CA TYR A 357 -28.86 -32.18 -19.14
C TYR A 357 -27.61 -32.15 -20.02
N CYS A 358 -27.61 -31.37 -21.09
CA CYS A 358 -26.46 -31.22 -21.99
C CYS A 358 -25.30 -30.49 -21.31
N LEU A 359 -25.57 -29.47 -20.48
CA LEU A 359 -24.56 -28.80 -19.67
C LEU A 359 -23.92 -29.75 -18.66
N TRP A 360 -24.73 -30.59 -17.99
CA TRP A 360 -24.23 -31.65 -17.11
C TRP A 360 -23.34 -32.63 -17.88
N TRP A 361 -23.79 -33.11 -19.05
CA TRP A 361 -23.01 -34.02 -19.89
C TRP A 361 -21.67 -33.41 -20.31
N GLY A 362 -21.65 -32.13 -20.70
CA GLY A 362 -20.42 -31.40 -21.02
C GLY A 362 -19.47 -31.31 -19.83
N LEU A 363 -20.01 -31.00 -18.64
CA LEU A 363 -19.21 -30.82 -17.42
C LEU A 363 -18.59 -32.14 -16.96
N GLN A 364 -19.39 -33.21 -16.99
CA GLN A 364 -18.97 -34.56 -16.64
C GLN A 364 -17.77 -35.01 -17.48
N ASN A 365 -17.85 -34.84 -18.81
CA ASN A 365 -16.78 -35.29 -19.71
C ASN A 365 -15.57 -34.35 -19.71
N LEU A 366 -15.76 -33.04 -19.53
CA LEU A 366 -14.64 -32.10 -19.45
C LEU A 366 -13.82 -32.28 -18.17
N SER A 367 -14.46 -32.71 -17.06
CA SER A 367 -13.79 -32.93 -15.78
C SER A 367 -12.77 -34.07 -15.78
N SER A 368 -12.78 -34.93 -16.81
CA SER A 368 -12.00 -36.19 -16.91
C SER A 368 -12.32 -37.23 -15.82
N TYR A 369 -12.61 -36.82 -14.58
CA TYR A 369 -12.93 -37.68 -13.45
C TYR A 369 -14.29 -38.40 -13.61
N GLY A 370 -15.27 -37.73 -14.23
CA GLY A 370 -16.61 -38.29 -14.48
C GLY A 370 -16.79 -38.95 -15.85
N GLN A 371 -15.74 -39.06 -16.67
CA GLN A 371 -15.87 -39.45 -18.07
C GLN A 371 -16.23 -40.94 -18.21
N THR A 372 -17.37 -41.23 -18.84
CA THR A 372 -17.86 -42.59 -19.11
C THR A 372 -18.31 -42.71 -20.57
N LEU A 373 -17.43 -42.34 -21.51
CA LEU A 373 -17.74 -42.39 -22.94
C LEU A 373 -17.56 -43.82 -23.47
N THR A 374 -18.64 -44.38 -24.02
CA THR A 374 -18.63 -45.64 -24.76
C THR A 374 -18.78 -45.34 -26.25
N THR A 375 -17.69 -45.47 -27.01
CA THR A 375 -17.68 -45.11 -28.43
C THR A 375 -18.04 -46.29 -29.34
N SER A 376 -18.74 -46.01 -30.44
CA SER A 376 -18.84 -46.95 -31.57
C SER A 376 -17.54 -47.01 -32.41
N THR A 377 -17.51 -47.86 -33.44
CA THR A 377 -16.41 -47.94 -34.42
C THR A 377 -16.43 -46.81 -35.45
N PHE A 378 -17.37 -45.85 -35.33
CA PHE A 378 -17.47 -44.72 -36.25
C PHE A 378 -16.35 -43.70 -36.03
N ILE A 379 -15.51 -43.50 -37.07
CA ILE A 379 -14.31 -42.65 -37.02
C ILE A 379 -14.59 -41.24 -36.48
N GLY A 380 -15.69 -40.61 -36.90
CA GLY A 380 -16.04 -39.24 -36.48
C GLY A 380 -16.35 -39.15 -34.98
N GLU A 381 -17.02 -40.16 -34.43
CA GLU A 381 -17.34 -40.25 -33.00
C GLU A 381 -16.09 -40.52 -32.16
N THR A 382 -15.27 -41.49 -32.58
CA THR A 382 -14.01 -41.80 -31.90
C THR A 382 -13.08 -40.58 -31.90
N SER A 383 -13.00 -39.85 -33.01
CA SER A 383 -12.20 -38.63 -33.12
C SER A 383 -12.71 -37.52 -32.19
N PHE A 384 -14.04 -37.35 -32.08
CA PHE A 384 -14.65 -36.40 -31.16
C PHE A 384 -14.40 -36.78 -29.70
N ALA A 385 -14.50 -38.06 -29.34
CA ALA A 385 -14.19 -38.55 -27.99
C ALA A 385 -12.71 -38.34 -27.60
N ILE A 386 -11.77 -38.59 -28.52
CA ILE A 386 -10.34 -38.30 -28.32
C ILE A 386 -10.13 -36.79 -28.06
N LEU A 387 -10.76 -35.93 -28.87
CA LEU A 387 -10.70 -34.47 -28.69
C LEU A 387 -11.21 -34.05 -27.30
N ILE A 388 -12.34 -34.60 -26.85
CA ILE A 388 -12.92 -34.32 -25.53
C ILE A 388 -11.94 -34.72 -24.42
N ALA A 389 -11.35 -35.91 -24.50
CA ALA A 389 -10.40 -36.39 -23.49
C ALA A 389 -9.17 -35.47 -23.37
N ILE A 390 -8.59 -35.06 -24.51
CA ILE A 390 -7.42 -34.17 -24.52
C ILE A 390 -7.79 -32.77 -24.01
N LEU A 391 -8.89 -32.19 -24.51
CA LEU A 391 -9.33 -30.85 -24.10
C LEU A 391 -9.75 -30.81 -22.64
N GLY A 392 -10.44 -31.84 -22.14
CA GLY A 392 -10.84 -31.97 -20.75
C GLY A 392 -9.64 -31.98 -19.81
N LEU A 393 -8.64 -32.81 -20.10
CA LEU A 393 -7.42 -32.88 -19.30
C LEU A 393 -6.69 -31.52 -19.22
N VAL A 394 -6.50 -30.87 -20.37
CA VAL A 394 -5.80 -29.56 -20.44
C VAL A 394 -6.57 -28.46 -19.72
N LEU A 395 -7.87 -28.35 -19.96
CA LEU A 395 -8.70 -27.29 -19.37
C LEU A 395 -8.88 -27.47 -17.87
N PHE A 396 -9.05 -28.72 -17.40
CA PHE A 396 -9.16 -29.01 -15.98
C PHE A 396 -7.84 -28.75 -15.23
N ALA A 397 -6.70 -29.15 -15.81
CA ALA A 397 -5.38 -28.83 -15.26
C ALA A 397 -5.13 -27.32 -15.20
N HIS A 398 -5.53 -26.58 -16.23
CA HIS A 398 -5.40 -25.12 -16.26
C HIS A 398 -6.28 -24.44 -15.20
N LEU A 399 -7.52 -24.93 -15.01
CA LEU A 399 -8.41 -24.45 -13.96
C LEU A 399 -7.78 -24.62 -12.58
N ILE A 400 -7.29 -25.82 -12.25
CA ILE A 400 -6.66 -26.10 -10.95
C ILE A 400 -5.41 -25.23 -10.76
N GLY A 401 -4.52 -25.16 -11.75
CA GLY A 401 -3.28 -24.40 -11.66
C GLY A 401 -3.50 -22.89 -11.43
N ASN A 402 -4.46 -22.29 -12.16
CA ASN A 402 -4.81 -20.89 -11.97
C ASN A 402 -5.47 -20.64 -10.61
N MET A 403 -6.39 -21.52 -10.20
CA MET A 403 -7.05 -21.42 -8.88
C MET A 403 -6.04 -21.51 -7.73
N GLN A 404 -5.09 -22.44 -7.82
CA GLN A 404 -4.01 -22.57 -6.84
C GLN A 404 -3.17 -21.30 -6.74
N THR A 405 -2.79 -20.72 -7.89
CA THR A 405 -2.00 -19.48 -7.93
C THR A 405 -2.74 -18.31 -7.25
N TYR A 406 -4.04 -18.16 -7.51
CA TYR A 406 -4.84 -17.11 -6.86
C TYR A 406 -5.00 -17.34 -5.36
N LEU A 407 -5.29 -18.57 -4.92
CA LEU A 407 -5.41 -18.88 -3.50
C LEU A 407 -4.09 -18.63 -2.76
N GLN A 408 -2.96 -19.05 -3.33
CA GLN A 408 -1.64 -18.80 -2.79
C GLN A 408 -1.34 -17.29 -2.69
N SER A 409 -1.69 -16.50 -3.71
CA SER A 409 -1.45 -15.05 -3.70
C SER A 409 -2.10 -14.33 -2.51
N ILE A 410 -3.26 -14.83 -2.06
CA ILE A 410 -3.99 -14.28 -0.90
C ILE A 410 -3.31 -14.71 0.42
N THR A 411 -2.75 -15.92 0.47
CA THR A 411 -2.16 -16.48 1.69
C THR A 411 -0.70 -16.09 1.92
N VAL A 412 0.02 -15.56 0.92
CA VAL A 412 1.46 -15.21 1.02
C VAL A 412 1.79 -14.46 2.30
N ARG A 413 1.12 -13.33 2.59
CA ARG A 413 1.43 -12.52 3.78
C ARG A 413 1.13 -13.24 5.10
N LEU A 414 0.09 -14.07 5.12
CA LEU A 414 -0.26 -14.86 6.28
C LEU A 414 0.76 -15.99 6.50
N GLU A 415 1.22 -16.62 5.42
CA GLU A 415 2.25 -17.65 5.44
C GLU A 415 3.61 -17.10 5.84
N GLU A 416 4.02 -15.94 5.32
CA GLU A 416 5.23 -15.21 5.75
C GLU A 416 5.21 -14.96 7.27
N TRP A 417 4.10 -14.44 7.81
CA TRP A 417 3.93 -14.27 9.25
C TRP A 417 4.05 -15.58 10.03
N ARG A 418 3.37 -16.63 9.56
CA ARG A 418 3.36 -17.95 10.20
C ARG A 418 4.74 -18.58 10.23
N LEU A 419 5.49 -18.50 9.13
CA LEU A 419 6.86 -18.97 9.03
C LEU A 419 7.76 -18.19 9.97
N LYS A 420 7.74 -16.85 9.90
CA LYS A 420 8.56 -15.99 10.77
C LYS A 420 8.30 -16.25 12.25
N ARG A 421 7.03 -16.42 12.64
CA ARG A 421 6.64 -16.77 14.00
C ARG A 421 7.18 -18.13 14.41
N ARG A 422 7.02 -19.16 13.58
CA ARG A 422 7.52 -20.51 13.86
C ARG A 422 9.03 -20.52 14.05
N ASP A 423 9.78 -19.91 13.12
CA ASP A 423 11.23 -19.84 13.16
C ASP A 423 11.72 -19.11 14.42
N THR A 424 11.03 -18.03 14.82
CA THR A 424 11.34 -17.29 16.05
C THR A 424 11.11 -18.16 17.29
N GLU A 425 9.97 -18.86 17.39
CA GLU A 425 9.66 -19.75 18.51
C GLU A 425 10.65 -20.91 18.62
N GLU A 426 11.00 -21.53 17.49
CA GLU A 426 11.97 -22.62 17.43
C GLU A 426 13.36 -22.14 17.85
N TRP A 427 13.80 -20.98 17.35
CA TRP A 427 15.04 -20.34 17.76
C TRP A 427 15.07 -20.04 19.27
N MET A 428 13.98 -19.49 19.83
CA MET A 428 13.88 -19.21 21.27
C MET A 428 13.94 -20.48 22.11
N LYS A 429 13.27 -21.55 21.66
CA LYS A 429 13.28 -22.86 22.32
C LYS A 429 14.66 -23.50 22.29
N HIS A 430 15.34 -23.47 21.14
CA HIS A 430 16.68 -24.01 20.97
C HIS A 430 17.70 -23.29 21.87
N ARG A 431 17.54 -21.98 22.06
CA ARG A 431 18.37 -21.16 22.96
C ARG A 431 17.95 -21.19 24.43
N GLN A 432 16.88 -21.92 24.78
CA GLN A 432 16.38 -22.07 26.15
C GLN A 432 16.10 -20.72 26.85
N LEU A 433 15.54 -19.76 26.13
CA LEU A 433 15.28 -18.43 26.69
C LEU A 433 14.26 -18.49 27.86
N PRO A 434 14.41 -17.67 28.92
CA PRO A 434 13.42 -17.55 29.98
C PRO A 434 12.05 -17.09 29.47
N ARG A 435 10.96 -17.48 30.15
CA ARG A 435 9.58 -17.17 29.73
C ARG A 435 9.34 -15.68 29.54
N ASP A 436 9.82 -14.84 30.46
CA ASP A 436 9.67 -13.39 30.39
C ASP A 436 10.34 -12.79 29.15
N LEU A 437 11.51 -13.32 28.76
CA LEU A 437 12.21 -12.88 27.57
C LEU A 437 11.50 -13.35 26.30
N GLN A 438 10.97 -14.58 26.30
CA GLN A 438 10.17 -15.09 25.19
C GLN A 438 8.91 -14.22 24.96
N GLU A 439 8.20 -13.85 26.03
CA GLU A 439 7.03 -12.98 25.93
C GLU A 439 7.37 -11.59 25.38
N ARG A 440 8.49 -11.02 25.81
CA ARG A 440 9.01 -9.75 25.26
C ARG A 440 9.34 -9.86 23.78
N VAL A 441 10.01 -10.93 23.36
CA VAL A 441 10.34 -11.18 21.93
C VAL A 441 9.06 -11.37 21.12
N ARG A 442 8.08 -12.15 21.61
CA ARG A 442 6.77 -12.31 20.94
C ARG A 442 6.06 -10.99 20.75
N ARG A 443 6.00 -10.16 21.80
CA ARG A 443 5.38 -8.83 21.74
C ARG A 443 6.07 -7.94 20.70
N PHE A 444 7.40 -7.92 20.70
CA PHE A 444 8.18 -7.14 19.73
C PHE A 444 7.95 -7.60 18.29
N VAL A 445 8.04 -8.91 18.03
CA VAL A 445 7.84 -9.44 16.68
C VAL A 445 6.41 -9.22 16.18
N GLN A 446 5.42 -9.37 17.07
CA GLN A 446 4.02 -9.09 16.75
C GLN A 446 3.79 -7.60 16.46
N TYR A 447 4.31 -6.70 17.30
CA TYR A 447 4.17 -5.27 17.09
C TYR A 447 4.86 -4.83 15.80
N LYS A 448 6.12 -5.25 15.59
CA LYS A 448 6.87 -4.99 14.35
C LYS A 448 6.09 -5.44 13.12
N TRP A 449 5.48 -6.64 13.15
CA TRP A 449 4.67 -7.13 12.04
C TRP A 449 3.41 -6.29 11.81
N VAL A 450 2.71 -5.87 12.86
CA VAL A 450 1.50 -5.04 12.73
C VAL A 450 1.84 -3.64 12.20
N ALA A 451 2.94 -3.05 12.66
CA ALA A 451 3.37 -1.71 12.25
C ALA A 451 3.85 -1.69 10.79
N THR A 452 4.70 -2.65 10.40
CA THR A 452 5.36 -2.68 9.08
C THR A 452 4.66 -3.57 8.06
N ARG A 453 3.70 -4.41 8.47
CA ARG A 453 3.13 -5.51 7.65
C ARG A 453 4.17 -6.44 7.05
N GLY A 454 5.31 -6.62 7.73
CA GLY A 454 6.41 -7.47 7.27
C GLY A 454 7.25 -6.84 6.17
N VAL A 455 7.11 -5.53 5.94
CA VAL A 455 7.92 -4.78 4.98
C VAL A 455 9.21 -4.31 5.65
N ASP A 456 10.34 -4.53 4.97
CA ASP A 456 11.64 -4.01 5.40
C ASP A 456 11.89 -2.62 4.79
N GLU A 457 11.64 -1.58 5.56
CA GLU A 457 11.73 -0.16 5.12
C GLU A 457 13.12 0.19 4.58
N GLU A 458 14.17 -0.34 5.20
CA GLU A 458 15.56 -0.06 4.82
C GLU A 458 15.88 -0.62 3.42
N SER A 459 15.43 -1.85 3.13
CA SER A 459 15.60 -2.47 1.80
C SER A 459 14.93 -1.67 0.67
N ILE A 460 13.75 -1.09 0.94
CA ILE A 460 13.01 -0.27 -0.05
C ILE A 460 13.81 1.00 -0.35
N LEU A 461 14.30 1.67 0.69
CA LEU A 461 15.07 2.91 0.54
C LEU A 461 16.39 2.64 -0.20
N HIS A 462 17.06 1.51 0.05
CA HIS A 462 18.30 1.15 -0.67
C HIS A 462 18.09 0.76 -2.12
N ALA A 463 16.90 0.30 -2.50
CA ALA A 463 16.56 0.00 -3.90
C ALA A 463 16.34 1.25 -4.75
N LEU A 464 16.18 2.43 -4.12
CA LEU A 464 15.99 3.70 -4.81
C LEU A 464 17.34 4.36 -5.16
N PRO A 465 17.40 5.14 -6.27
CA PRO A 465 18.50 6.06 -6.51
C PRO A 465 18.76 6.96 -5.31
N THR A 466 20.03 7.32 -5.09
CA THR A 466 20.48 8.11 -3.93
C THR A 466 19.72 9.41 -3.78
N ASP A 467 19.39 10.08 -4.89
CA ASP A 467 18.73 11.39 -4.88
C ASP A 467 17.30 11.29 -4.33
N LEU A 468 16.54 10.28 -4.78
CA LEU A 468 15.18 10.02 -4.27
C LEU A 468 15.19 9.58 -2.81
N ARG A 469 16.16 8.73 -2.43
CA ARG A 469 16.32 8.30 -1.04
C ARG A 469 16.53 9.52 -0.12
N ARG A 470 17.40 10.45 -0.51
CA ARG A 470 17.67 11.69 0.23
C ARG A 470 16.43 12.57 0.36
N ASP A 471 15.70 12.80 -0.72
CA ASP A 471 14.48 13.61 -0.70
C ASP A 471 13.41 13.04 0.23
N ILE A 472 13.22 11.71 0.19
CA ILE A 472 12.27 11.01 1.05
C ILE A 472 12.71 11.10 2.52
N GLN A 473 13.97 10.79 2.81
CA GLN A 473 14.50 10.88 4.18
C GLN A 473 14.34 12.30 4.72
N ARG A 474 14.79 13.32 3.97
CA ARG A 474 14.63 14.74 4.34
C ARG A 474 13.17 15.07 4.66
N HIS A 475 12.21 14.63 3.84
CA HIS A 475 10.80 14.89 4.09
C HIS A 475 10.30 14.25 5.41
N LEU A 476 10.79 13.07 5.76
CA LEU A 476 10.36 12.35 6.97
C LEU A 476 11.00 12.89 8.26
N CYS A 477 12.28 13.30 8.23
CA CYS A 477 13.04 13.63 9.45
C CYS A 477 13.27 15.12 9.70
N LEU A 478 13.26 15.99 8.69
CA LEU A 478 13.78 17.36 8.82
C LEU A 478 13.09 18.16 9.93
N ASP A 479 11.77 18.04 10.06
CA ASP A 479 10.99 18.74 11.09
C ASP A 479 11.30 18.24 12.50
N LEU A 480 11.61 16.94 12.66
CA LEU A 480 12.01 16.36 13.94
C LEU A 480 13.42 16.81 14.31
N VAL A 481 14.36 16.78 13.37
CA VAL A 481 15.75 17.22 13.59
C VAL A 481 15.79 18.70 13.97
N ARG A 482 15.01 19.56 13.29
CA ARG A 482 14.95 21.00 13.58
C ARG A 482 14.38 21.35 14.97
N ARG A 483 13.69 20.44 15.64
CA ARG A 483 13.23 20.68 17.02
C ARG A 483 14.37 20.72 18.02
N VAL A 484 15.51 20.11 17.71
CA VAL A 484 16.71 20.24 18.53
C VAL A 484 17.26 21.66 18.33
N PRO A 485 17.33 22.50 19.38
CA PRO A 485 17.75 23.90 19.25
C PRO A 485 19.16 24.07 18.66
N PHE A 486 20.00 23.05 18.79
CA PHE A 486 21.32 23.02 18.20
C PHE A 486 21.28 22.81 16.67
N PHE A 487 20.50 21.84 16.18
CA PHE A 487 20.37 21.55 14.76
C PHE A 487 19.61 22.65 13.99
N SER A 488 18.65 23.33 14.62
CA SER A 488 17.89 24.40 13.96
C SER A 488 18.74 25.59 13.49
N GLN A 489 19.93 25.76 14.05
CA GLN A 489 20.88 26.81 13.69
C GLN A 489 21.88 26.41 12.61
N MET A 490 21.82 25.16 12.13
CA MET A 490 22.70 24.64 11.10
C MET A 490 22.21 25.01 9.69
N ASP A 491 23.14 24.97 8.73
CA ASP A 491 22.82 25.10 7.32
C ASP A 491 22.08 23.86 6.79
N GLY A 492 21.30 24.06 5.71
CA GLY A 492 20.47 23.00 5.14
C GLY A 492 21.26 21.77 4.71
N GLN A 493 22.47 21.96 4.18
CA GLN A 493 23.35 20.85 3.76
C GLN A 493 23.75 19.93 4.91
N LEU A 494 23.94 20.49 6.10
CA LEU A 494 24.30 19.74 7.28
C LEU A 494 23.10 19.00 7.88
N LEU A 495 21.93 19.65 7.87
CA LEU A 495 20.66 19.00 8.21
C LEU A 495 20.37 17.82 7.26
N ASP A 496 20.67 17.96 5.98
CA ASP A 496 20.56 16.88 4.99
C ASP A 496 21.50 15.73 5.30
N ALA A 497 22.76 16.02 5.64
CA ALA A 497 23.73 15.00 6.03
C ALA A 497 23.31 14.25 7.30
N ILE A 498 22.69 14.91 8.28
CA ILE A 498 22.13 14.27 9.47
C ILE A 498 20.94 13.39 9.08
N CYS A 499 20.02 13.92 8.28
CA CYS A 499 18.81 13.23 7.86
C CYS A 499 19.08 11.97 7.04
N GLU A 500 20.13 11.96 6.20
CA GLU A 500 20.55 10.78 5.42
C GLU A 500 21.01 9.60 6.32
N ARG A 501 21.47 9.89 7.54
CA ARG A 501 22.04 8.89 8.48
C ARG A 501 21.08 8.46 9.59
N LEU A 502 19.85 8.98 9.61
CA LEU A 502 18.85 8.54 10.57
C LEU A 502 18.32 7.16 10.21
N VAL A 503 18.21 6.29 11.21
CA VAL A 503 17.70 4.92 11.07
C VAL A 503 16.39 4.77 11.85
N SER A 504 15.45 3.99 11.33
CA SER A 504 14.19 3.69 12.02
C SER A 504 14.45 2.81 13.26
N SER A 505 13.83 3.16 14.40
CA SER A 505 13.94 2.46 15.67
C SER A 505 12.55 2.20 16.27
N LEU A 506 12.35 0.96 16.73
CA LEU A 506 11.08 0.47 17.28
C LEU A 506 11.30 -0.08 18.68
N SER A 507 10.52 0.40 19.64
CA SER A 507 10.61 -0.04 21.04
C SER A 507 9.25 -0.48 21.56
N THR A 508 9.17 -1.66 22.17
CA THR A 508 7.93 -2.13 22.80
C THR A 508 7.70 -1.53 24.16
N GLN A 509 6.47 -1.53 24.66
CA GLN A 509 6.14 -1.07 26.01
C GLN A 509 7.00 -1.75 27.10
N GLY A 510 7.47 -0.94 28.06
CA GLY A 510 8.26 -1.39 29.21
C GLY A 510 9.73 -1.68 28.90
N THR A 511 10.19 -1.36 27.69
CA THR A 511 11.61 -1.49 27.34
C THR A 511 12.40 -0.32 27.92
N TYR A 512 13.54 -0.64 28.53
CA TYR A 512 14.52 0.36 28.93
C TYR A 512 15.42 0.60 27.73
N ILE A 513 15.37 1.82 27.21
CA ILE A 513 16.19 2.23 26.06
C ILE A 513 17.60 2.51 26.55
N VAL A 514 17.73 3.28 27.64
CA VAL A 514 19.00 3.56 28.32
C VAL A 514 18.73 3.70 29.82
N ARG A 515 19.66 3.28 30.67
CA ARG A 515 19.59 3.54 32.12
C ARG A 515 20.57 4.64 32.50
N GLU A 516 20.29 5.32 33.60
CA GLU A 516 21.21 6.31 34.17
C GLU A 516 22.57 5.65 34.43
N GLY A 517 23.65 6.23 33.90
CA GLY A 517 25.01 5.70 33.96
C GLY A 517 25.46 4.87 32.73
N ASP A 518 24.52 4.31 31.97
CA ASP A 518 24.85 3.52 30.76
C ASP A 518 25.44 4.41 29.66
N PRO A 519 26.35 3.89 28.81
CA PRO A 519 26.86 4.65 27.66
C PRO A 519 25.74 4.96 26.67
N VAL A 520 25.61 6.23 26.27
CA VAL A 520 24.64 6.66 25.26
C VAL A 520 25.18 6.32 23.88
N THR A 521 24.53 5.41 23.16
CA THR A 521 24.96 4.95 21.83
C THR A 521 24.24 5.66 20.68
N GLU A 522 23.03 6.18 20.94
CA GLU A 522 22.20 6.81 19.93
C GLU A 522 21.33 7.93 20.53
N MET A 523 21.04 8.92 19.69
CA MET A 523 20.08 9.99 19.98
C MET A 523 18.76 9.64 19.29
N LEU A 524 17.65 9.65 20.03
CA LEU A 524 16.33 9.27 19.52
C LEU A 524 15.43 10.48 19.31
N PHE A 525 14.71 10.49 18.19
CA PHE A 525 13.68 11.46 17.82
C PHE A 525 12.33 10.77 17.77
N ILE A 526 11.44 11.09 18.72
CA ILE A 526 10.18 10.36 18.91
C ILE A 526 9.18 10.77 17.83
N ILE A 527 8.71 9.81 17.04
CA ILE A 527 7.68 10.02 16.03
C ILE A 527 6.31 9.70 16.63
N ARG A 528 6.20 8.58 17.34
CA ARG A 528 4.96 8.11 17.97
C ARG A 528 5.26 7.39 19.29
N GLY A 529 4.28 7.37 20.18
CA GLY A 529 4.40 6.76 21.50
C GLY A 529 4.92 7.74 22.56
N LYS A 530 5.17 7.21 23.76
CA LYS A 530 5.62 8.00 24.91
C LYS A 530 6.76 7.29 25.63
N LEU A 531 7.76 8.06 25.99
CA LEU A 531 8.88 7.61 26.81
C LEU A 531 8.82 8.31 28.17
N GLU A 532 9.11 7.58 29.23
CA GLU A 532 9.41 8.13 30.54
C GLU A 532 10.92 8.36 30.64
N SER A 533 11.32 9.55 31.06
CA SER A 533 12.70 9.94 31.31
C SER A 533 12.83 10.29 32.80
N SER A 534 13.49 9.46 33.57
CA SER A 534 13.68 9.65 35.01
C SER A 534 15.15 9.80 35.40
N THR A 535 15.45 10.55 36.46
CA THR A 535 16.82 10.73 36.98
C THR A 535 16.81 10.70 38.50
N THR A 536 17.83 10.06 39.06
CA THR A 536 18.13 10.02 40.49
C THR A 536 19.30 10.96 40.87
N ASN A 537 19.79 11.74 39.89
CA ASN A 537 20.93 12.65 40.03
C ASN A 537 22.15 11.94 40.65
N GLY A 538 22.53 10.80 40.06
CA GLY A 538 23.65 9.98 40.52
C GLY A 538 23.37 9.20 41.81
N GLY A 539 22.13 8.71 42.00
CA GLY A 539 21.77 7.87 43.15
C GLY A 539 21.56 8.64 44.47
N ARG A 540 21.24 9.93 44.41
CA ARG A 540 21.03 10.75 45.61
C ARG A 540 19.71 10.34 46.30
N ILE A 541 19.81 9.82 47.52
CA ILE A 541 18.65 9.35 48.30
C ILE A 541 17.63 10.50 48.46
N GLY A 542 16.37 10.24 48.07
CA GLY A 542 15.27 11.20 48.16
C GLY A 542 15.12 12.16 46.96
N PHE A 543 15.93 12.03 45.91
CA PHE A 543 15.77 12.79 44.67
C PHE A 543 15.32 11.88 43.53
N PHE A 544 14.08 12.06 43.05
CA PHE A 544 13.56 11.40 41.86
C PHE A 544 12.79 12.42 41.03
N ASN A 545 13.26 12.66 39.81
CA ASN A 545 12.55 13.50 38.84
C ASN A 545 12.19 12.65 37.62
N SER A 546 10.93 12.69 37.18
CA SER A 546 10.43 11.97 36.00
C SER A 546 9.67 12.92 35.09
N ILE A 547 9.96 12.86 33.79
CA ILE A 547 9.26 13.59 32.74
C ILE A 547 8.83 12.62 31.63
N THR A 548 7.66 12.87 31.05
CA THR A 548 7.18 12.10 29.89
C THR A 548 7.55 12.82 28.59
N LEU A 549 8.36 12.17 27.76
CA LEU A 549 8.67 12.60 26.41
C LEU A 549 7.57 12.16 25.44
N ARG A 550 7.13 13.07 24.59
CA ARG A 550 6.01 12.95 23.67
C ARG A 550 6.50 12.98 22.21
N PRO A 551 5.62 12.71 21.22
CA PRO A 551 5.94 12.88 19.82
C PRO A 551 6.53 14.27 19.51
N GLY A 552 7.68 14.27 18.84
CA GLY A 552 8.47 15.45 18.54
C GLY A 552 9.53 15.81 19.58
N ASP A 553 9.54 15.16 20.75
CA ASP A 553 10.64 15.28 21.72
C ASP A 553 11.80 14.34 21.32
N PHE A 554 12.94 14.52 21.98
CA PHE A 554 14.15 13.74 21.74
C PHE A 554 14.87 13.37 23.06
N CYS A 555 15.75 12.38 22.99
CA CYS A 555 16.67 12.03 24.07
C CYS A 555 18.04 11.58 23.54
N GLY A 556 19.05 11.54 24.41
CA GLY A 556 20.44 11.23 24.05
C GLY A 556 21.25 12.46 23.61
N GLU A 557 20.82 13.66 24.01
CA GLU A 557 21.51 14.92 23.72
C GLU A 557 22.92 15.01 24.31
N GLU A 558 23.26 14.13 25.26
CA GLU A 558 24.63 13.95 25.75
C GLU A 558 25.63 13.69 24.62
N LEU A 559 25.19 13.01 23.55
CA LEU A 559 26.00 12.75 22.36
C LEU A 559 26.41 14.02 21.61
N LEU A 560 25.59 15.08 21.66
CA LEU A 560 25.92 16.36 21.01
C LEU A 560 27.16 16.98 21.65
N ALA A 561 27.27 16.90 22.98
CA ALA A 561 28.43 17.40 23.71
C ALA A 561 29.71 16.64 23.34
N TRP A 562 29.59 15.31 23.29
CA TRP A 562 30.69 14.41 23.00
C TRP A 562 31.19 14.56 21.55
N ALA A 563 30.29 14.60 20.57
CA ALA A 563 30.66 14.67 19.15
C ALA A 563 31.37 15.97 18.77
N LEU A 564 31.12 17.07 19.50
CA LEU A 564 31.73 18.38 19.24
C LEU A 564 33.11 18.55 19.89
N LEU A 565 33.57 17.60 20.72
CA LEU A 565 34.90 17.67 21.32
C LEU A 565 35.97 17.28 20.29
N PRO A 566 37.01 18.10 20.07
CA PRO A 566 38.02 17.88 19.03
C PRO A 566 38.87 16.63 19.29
N LYS A 567 38.93 16.17 20.56
CA LYS A 567 39.52 14.90 20.97
C LYS A 567 38.47 14.05 21.69
N SER A 568 37.32 13.82 21.04
CA SER A 568 36.31 12.90 21.58
C SER A 568 36.95 11.53 21.81
N THR A 569 37.07 11.14 23.08
CA THR A 569 37.61 9.84 23.48
C THR A 569 36.74 8.72 22.87
N LEU A 570 37.32 7.53 22.70
CA LEU A 570 36.56 6.35 22.26
C LEU A 570 35.40 6.01 23.22
N ASN A 571 35.43 6.55 24.44
CA ASN A 571 34.41 6.32 25.45
C ASN A 571 33.19 7.22 25.19
N LEU A 572 32.03 6.59 25.09
CA LEU A 572 30.73 7.25 24.97
C LEU A 572 30.36 7.96 26.28
N PRO A 573 29.60 9.07 26.23
CA PRO A 573 29.12 9.74 27.42
C PRO A 573 28.13 8.85 28.18
N SER A 574 28.18 8.87 29.52
CA SER A 574 27.18 8.21 30.36
C SER A 574 25.85 8.97 30.34
N SER A 575 24.75 8.24 30.30
CA SER A 575 23.40 8.79 30.33
C SER A 575 23.12 9.44 31.68
N THR A 576 22.56 10.65 31.66
CA THR A 576 22.15 11.36 32.89
C THR A 576 20.81 10.88 33.45
N ARG A 577 20.12 10.02 32.70
CA ARG A 577 18.73 9.64 32.93
C ARG A 577 18.43 8.22 32.46
N THR A 578 17.44 7.60 33.09
CA THR A 578 16.84 6.36 32.64
C THR A 578 15.67 6.68 31.72
N VAL A 579 15.72 6.16 30.49
CA VAL A 579 14.64 6.30 29.51
C VAL A 579 13.95 4.96 29.31
N ARG A 580 12.65 4.92 29.58
CA ARG A 580 11.81 3.72 29.51
C ARG A 580 10.59 3.98 28.65
N SER A 581 10.20 3.03 27.80
CA SER A 581 8.95 3.17 27.03
C SER A 581 7.72 2.92 27.89
N LEU A 582 6.76 3.84 27.79
CA LEU A 582 5.44 3.72 28.43
C LEU A 582 4.45 3.01 27.50
N ASP A 583 4.54 3.31 26.22
CA ASP A 583 3.73 2.74 25.14
C ASP A 583 4.67 2.13 24.07
N GLU A 584 4.11 1.53 23.03
CA GLU A 584 4.86 1.18 21.84
C GLU A 584 5.38 2.47 21.15
N VAL A 585 6.67 2.54 20.86
CA VAL A 585 7.36 3.75 20.38
C VAL A 585 7.99 3.50 19.02
N GLU A 586 7.74 4.45 18.12
CA GLU A 586 8.41 4.59 16.83
C GLU A 586 9.26 5.87 16.87
N ALA A 587 10.54 5.74 16.57
CA ALA A 587 11.50 6.83 16.64
C ALA A 587 12.52 6.73 15.49
N PHE A 588 13.15 7.85 15.13
CA PHE A 588 14.41 7.81 14.39
C PHE A 588 15.58 7.83 15.36
N ALA A 589 16.62 7.07 15.06
CA ALA A 589 17.86 7.01 15.81
C ALA A 589 19.01 7.60 14.99
N LEU A 590 19.77 8.52 15.60
CA LEU A 590 21.06 8.98 15.11
C LEU A 590 22.15 8.34 15.95
N ARG A 591 22.94 7.45 15.37
CA ARG A 591 24.01 6.75 16.10
C ARG A 591 25.16 7.69 16.41
N ALA A 592 25.87 7.40 17.50
CA ALA A 592 27.04 8.18 17.92
C ALA A 592 28.11 8.24 16.83
N GLU A 593 28.35 7.12 16.13
CA GLU A 593 29.30 7.03 15.00
C GLU A 593 28.94 7.98 13.86
N ASP A 594 27.65 8.05 13.52
CA ASP A 594 27.13 8.88 12.44
C ASP A 594 27.16 10.36 12.80
N LEU A 595 26.80 10.69 14.04
CA LEU A 595 26.91 12.05 14.54
C LEU A 595 28.37 12.52 14.57
N LYS A 596 29.32 11.67 15.00
CA LYS A 596 30.76 11.99 14.99
C LYS A 596 31.30 12.14 13.58
N PHE A 597 30.86 11.31 12.64
CA PHE A 597 31.22 11.46 11.23
C PHE A 597 30.79 12.83 10.68
N VAL A 598 29.54 13.23 10.92
CA VAL A 598 29.05 14.55 10.52
C VAL A 598 29.80 15.67 11.26
N ALA A 599 30.08 15.50 12.54
CA ALA A 599 30.85 16.46 13.33
C ALA A 599 32.24 16.73 12.75
N ASN A 600 32.96 15.67 12.38
CA ASN A 600 34.31 15.77 11.83
C ASN A 600 34.33 16.34 10.40
N GLN A 601 33.37 15.97 9.56
CA GLN A 601 33.34 16.37 8.16
C GLN A 601 33.00 17.86 7.99
N PHE A 602 32.20 18.42 8.89
CA PHE A 602 31.71 19.80 8.78
C PHE A 602 32.33 20.70 9.85
N ARG A 603 33.53 21.23 9.59
CA ARG A 603 34.24 22.19 10.47
C ARG A 603 33.39 23.39 10.92
N ARG A 604 32.34 23.76 10.16
CA ARG A 604 31.38 24.83 10.51
C ARG A 604 30.55 24.54 11.76
N LEU A 605 30.44 23.28 12.19
CA LEU A 605 29.84 22.89 13.46
C LEU A 605 30.54 23.52 14.67
N HIS A 606 31.81 23.93 14.51
CA HIS A 606 32.59 24.62 15.53
C HIS A 606 32.43 26.15 15.51
N SER A 607 31.44 26.70 14.82
CA SER A 607 31.17 28.15 14.82
C SER A 607 30.91 28.69 16.23
N LYS A 608 31.46 29.86 16.58
CA LYS A 608 31.25 30.53 17.88
C LYS A 608 29.76 30.72 18.23
N LYS A 609 28.90 30.91 17.20
CA LYS A 609 27.44 31.01 17.38
C LYS A 609 26.83 29.68 17.83
N LEU A 610 27.19 28.57 17.18
CA LEU A 610 26.73 27.23 17.55
C LEU A 610 27.29 26.81 18.91
N GLN A 611 28.54 27.20 19.23
CA GLN A 611 29.13 26.98 20.56
C GLN A 611 28.34 27.68 21.67
N HIS A 612 27.93 28.94 21.46
CA HIS A 612 27.11 29.67 22.44
C HIS A 612 25.75 29.00 22.63
N THR A 613 25.10 28.62 21.53
CA THR A 613 23.82 27.89 21.55
C THR A 613 23.96 26.57 22.29
N PHE A 614 25.02 25.79 22.00
CA PHE A 614 25.31 24.56 22.72
C PHE A 614 25.52 24.82 24.23
N ARG A 615 26.34 25.80 24.62
CA ARG A 615 26.55 26.16 26.04
C ARG A 615 25.26 26.56 26.74
N PHE A 616 24.40 27.30 26.05
CA PHE A 616 23.13 27.77 26.59
C PHE A 616 22.12 26.63 26.80
N TYR A 617 22.05 25.69 25.86
CA TYR A 617 21.10 24.57 25.92
C TYR A 617 21.65 23.31 26.61
N SER A 618 22.96 23.18 26.77
CA SER A 618 23.60 22.03 27.42
C SER A 618 23.27 21.99 28.90
N TYR A 619 22.71 20.86 29.34
CA TYR A 619 22.39 20.62 30.75
C TYR A 619 23.63 20.75 31.65
N HIS A 620 24.79 20.24 31.22
CA HIS A 620 26.02 20.28 32.01
C HIS A 620 26.47 21.72 32.28
N TRP A 621 26.43 22.58 31.26
CA TRP A 621 26.78 23.99 31.38
C TRP A 621 25.76 24.78 32.21
N ARG A 622 24.46 24.51 32.07
CA ARG A 622 23.41 25.14 32.87
C ARG A 622 23.51 24.76 34.35
N THR A 623 23.75 23.49 34.65
CA THR A 623 23.92 23.00 36.02
C THR A 623 25.18 23.57 36.66
N TRP A 624 26.30 23.59 35.92
CA TRP A 624 27.53 24.22 36.39
C TRP A 624 27.33 25.72 36.67
N ALA A 625 26.68 26.45 35.75
CA ALA A 625 26.38 27.88 35.93
C ALA A 625 25.48 28.12 37.15
N ALA A 626 24.43 27.32 37.32
CA ALA A 626 23.55 27.40 38.48
C ALA A 626 24.31 27.14 39.79
N CYS A 627 25.13 26.09 39.86
CA CYS A 627 25.97 25.79 41.01
C CYS A 627 26.97 26.92 41.29
N PHE A 628 27.59 27.48 40.25
CA PHE A 628 28.53 28.59 40.36
C PHE A 628 27.86 29.85 40.93
N ILE A 629 26.69 30.22 40.41
CA ILE A 629 25.89 31.35 40.90
C ILE A 629 25.46 31.10 42.36
N GLN A 630 25.00 29.88 42.69
CA GLN A 630 24.63 29.52 44.06
C GLN A 630 25.80 29.64 45.03
N VAL A 631 27.00 29.18 44.66
CA VAL A 631 28.21 29.30 45.48
C VAL A 631 28.61 30.77 45.65
N ALA A 632 28.60 31.55 44.56
CA ALA A 632 28.91 32.98 44.59
C ALA A 632 27.92 33.76 45.48
N TRP A 633 26.62 33.48 45.36
CA TRP A 633 25.56 34.09 46.18
C TRP A 633 25.71 33.75 47.66
N ARG A 634 25.97 32.47 47.99
CA ARG A 634 26.24 32.05 49.38
C ARG A 634 27.45 32.79 49.96
N ARG A 635 28.50 33.01 49.17
CA ARG A 635 29.68 33.79 49.58
C ARG A 635 29.33 35.27 49.80
N PHE A 636 28.55 35.88 48.91
CA PHE A 636 28.07 37.25 49.08
C PHE A 636 27.24 37.42 50.35
N LYS A 637 26.25 36.54 50.57
CA LYS A 637 25.45 36.48 51.81
C LYS A 637 26.34 36.36 53.06
N LYS A 638 27.35 35.49 53.03
CA LYS A 638 28.30 35.32 54.14
C LYS A 638 29.14 36.58 54.39
N ARG A 639 29.59 37.27 53.34
CA ARG A 639 30.30 38.56 53.46
C ARG A 639 29.40 39.67 53.99
N LEU A 640 28.15 39.74 53.55
CA LEU A 640 27.16 40.71 54.03
C LEU A 640 26.84 40.49 55.51
N LEU A 641 26.63 39.24 55.93
CA LEU A 641 26.44 38.87 57.33
C LEU A 641 27.67 39.22 58.18
N ALA A 642 28.89 38.93 57.70
CA ALA A 642 30.12 39.29 58.40
C ALA A 642 30.30 40.81 58.50
N LYS A 643 29.93 41.58 57.47
CA LYS A 643 29.96 43.05 57.50
C LYS A 643 28.94 43.61 58.47
N ASN A 644 27.71 43.10 58.47
CA ASN A 644 26.67 43.49 59.44
C ASN A 644 27.09 43.16 60.88
N LEU A 645 27.64 41.97 61.12
CA LEU A 645 28.20 41.60 62.43
C LEU A 645 29.33 42.54 62.85
N SER A 646 30.26 42.87 61.96
CA SER A 646 31.34 43.84 62.27
C SER A 646 30.81 45.25 62.54
N MET A 647 29.69 45.64 61.91
CA MET A 647 29.06 46.94 62.11
C MET A 647 28.34 47.00 63.46
N VAL A 648 27.65 45.92 63.85
CA VAL A 648 27.03 45.76 65.18
C VAL A 648 28.10 45.71 66.28
N GLU A 649 29.20 44.98 66.08
CA GLU A 649 30.33 44.97 67.01
C GLU A 649 31.00 46.36 67.14
N SER A 650 31.10 47.12 66.03
CA SER A 650 31.65 48.50 66.07
C SER A 650 30.74 49.51 66.78
N PHE A 651 29.42 49.29 66.77
CA PHE A 651 28.47 50.11 67.53
C PHE A 651 28.47 49.74 69.02
N SER A 652 28.62 48.46 69.36
CA SER A 652 28.78 47.99 70.74
C SER A 652 30.04 48.55 71.40
N TYR A 653 31.15 48.64 70.66
CA TYR A 653 32.43 49.16 71.17
C TYR A 653 32.44 50.67 71.45
N ASN A 654 31.51 51.43 70.84
CA ASN A 654 31.37 52.87 71.11
C ASN A 654 30.48 53.16 72.32
N TYR A 655 29.72 52.18 72.81
CA TYR A 655 28.92 52.33 74.03
C TYR A 655 29.76 52.06 75.29
N ASP A 656 30.62 51.04 75.27
CA ASP A 656 31.51 50.69 76.40
C ASP A 656 32.58 51.77 76.69
N LYS A 657 32.91 52.64 75.73
CA LYS A 657 33.93 53.67 75.93
C LYS A 657 33.45 54.91 76.70
N HIS A 658 32.15 55.01 76.97
CA HIS A 658 31.57 56.12 77.75
C HIS A 658 31.28 55.77 79.21
N GLU A 659 31.32 54.50 79.62
CA GLU A 659 31.06 54.10 81.02
C GLU A 659 32.34 53.80 81.84
N GLU A 660 33.52 53.62 81.22
CA GLU A 660 34.78 53.31 81.94
C GLU A 660 35.59 54.55 82.39
N ALA A 661 35.03 55.76 82.39
CA ALA A 661 35.77 56.99 82.74
C ALA A 661 35.43 57.63 84.11
N ASP A 662 34.38 57.18 84.82
CA ASP A 662 33.83 57.93 85.97
C ASP A 662 33.86 57.21 87.34
N GLU A 663 34.56 56.09 87.51
CA GLU A 663 34.68 55.45 88.84
C GLU A 663 36.12 55.10 89.23
N ALA A 664 36.86 56.12 89.69
CA ALA A 664 37.97 55.95 90.62
C ALA A 664 38.32 57.26 91.33
N GLU A 665 37.57 57.65 92.36
CA GLU A 665 38.13 58.41 93.50
C GLU A 665 37.23 58.28 94.75
N GLU A 666 37.90 57.95 95.86
CA GLU A 666 37.52 58.07 97.28
C GLU A 666 36.76 56.93 98.00
N GLU A 667 37.54 56.18 98.79
CA GLU A 667 37.13 55.46 100.01
C GLU A 667 37.11 56.40 101.24
N LYS A 668 36.28 56.01 102.22
CA LYS A 668 36.27 56.24 103.70
C LYS A 668 35.05 57.04 104.20
N GLU A 669 34.38 56.70 105.30
CA GLU A 669 34.59 55.74 106.40
C GLU A 669 33.21 55.58 107.10
N ASP A 670 32.89 54.39 107.64
CA ASP A 670 32.72 54.15 109.09
C ASP A 670 31.72 53.01 109.44
N TYR A 671 32.12 52.25 110.47
CA TYR A 671 31.57 51.04 111.10
C TYR A 671 30.29 51.35 111.96
N PRO A 672 29.69 50.42 112.74
CA PRO A 672 29.40 48.98 112.57
C PRO A 672 28.04 48.50 113.13
N ASN A 673 27.72 47.20 112.94
CA ASN A 673 27.55 46.18 114.01
C ASN A 673 26.43 45.13 113.75
N THR A 674 26.87 43.85 113.86
CA THR A 674 26.16 42.66 114.45
C THR A 674 24.82 42.21 113.87
N THR A 675 24.47 40.93 113.65
CA THR A 675 25.07 39.60 113.83
C THR A 675 24.08 38.59 113.21
N ASN A 676 24.60 37.53 112.57
CA ASN A 676 24.05 36.16 112.47
C ASN A 676 22.66 35.96 111.79
N ALA A 677 22.43 35.00 110.89
CA ALA A 677 23.09 33.73 110.66
C ALA A 677 22.75 33.13 109.28
N THR A 678 23.58 32.15 108.90
CA THR A 678 23.30 30.95 108.10
C THR A 678 23.20 30.99 106.56
N SER A 679 24.15 30.24 105.99
CA SER A 679 24.07 29.36 104.82
C SER A 679 24.55 29.87 103.45
N ASN A 680 25.32 28.97 102.83
CA ASN A 680 25.59 28.80 101.40
C ASN A 680 26.78 29.54 100.76
N THR A 681 27.94 28.93 100.99
CA THR A 681 28.97 28.67 99.97
C THR A 681 28.33 28.11 98.69
N PHE A 682 28.50 28.79 97.54
CA PHE A 682 28.67 28.23 96.17
C PHE A 682 28.29 29.29 95.11
N GLN A 683 29.14 30.29 94.82
CA GLN A 683 28.99 31.07 93.58
C GLN A 683 30.21 31.84 93.06
N VAL A 684 31.36 31.85 93.75
CA VAL A 684 32.50 32.69 93.34
C VAL A 684 33.45 32.02 92.33
N ARG A 685 33.19 30.77 91.90
CA ARG A 685 34.08 30.05 90.96
C ARG A 685 33.67 30.08 89.48
N GLN A 686 32.55 30.71 89.11
CA GLN A 686 32.02 30.66 87.74
C GLN A 686 32.41 31.84 86.83
N ASN A 687 32.85 32.99 87.37
CA ASN A 687 33.08 34.18 86.54
C ASN A 687 34.50 34.30 85.95
N LEU A 688 35.51 33.59 86.44
CA LEU A 688 36.87 33.68 85.89
C LEU A 688 37.06 32.83 84.61
N GLY A 689 36.36 31.71 84.50
CA GLY A 689 36.44 30.81 83.34
C GLY A 689 35.74 31.35 82.09
N VAL A 690 34.64 32.09 82.29
CA VAL A 690 33.86 32.69 81.20
C VAL A 690 34.62 33.84 80.55
N THR A 691 35.34 34.67 81.33
CA THR A 691 36.14 35.79 80.82
C THR A 691 37.42 35.33 80.11
N ILE A 692 38.04 34.22 80.54
CA ILE A 692 39.20 33.61 79.86
C ILE A 692 38.80 32.88 78.57
N LEU A 693 37.62 32.25 78.54
CA LEU A 693 37.07 31.65 77.32
C LEU A 693 36.62 32.73 76.32
N ALA A 694 36.00 33.82 76.80
CA ALA A 694 35.62 34.96 75.95
C ALA A 694 36.83 35.67 75.35
N SER A 695 37.92 35.88 76.11
CA SER A 695 39.15 36.49 75.58
C SER A 695 39.91 35.57 74.61
N ARG A 696 39.91 34.25 74.85
CA ARG A 696 40.44 33.27 73.88
C ARG A 696 39.55 33.14 72.63
N PHE A 697 38.24 33.28 72.76
CA PHE A 697 37.30 33.28 71.64
C PHE A 697 37.47 34.54 70.79
N ALA A 698 37.60 35.72 71.42
CA ALA A 698 37.89 36.99 70.76
C ALA A 698 39.27 37.02 70.08
N ALA A 699 40.30 36.43 70.69
CA ALA A 699 41.63 36.30 70.07
C ALA A 699 41.62 35.33 68.87
N ASN A 700 40.82 34.25 68.92
CA ASN A 700 40.64 33.32 67.81
C ASN A 700 39.75 33.86 66.68
N THR A 701 38.73 34.67 66.98
CA THR A 701 37.93 35.35 65.95
C THR A 701 38.75 36.43 65.24
N ARG A 702 39.67 37.12 65.92
CA ARG A 702 40.63 38.06 65.29
C ARG A 702 41.62 37.37 64.35
N ARG A 703 42.14 36.19 64.73
CA ARG A 703 42.95 35.33 63.84
C ARG A 703 42.15 34.72 62.68
N GLY A 704 40.85 34.45 62.89
CA GLY A 704 39.92 34.00 61.86
C GLY A 704 39.56 35.08 60.84
N ALA A 705 39.40 36.33 61.28
CA ALA A 705 39.06 37.47 60.42
C ALA A 705 40.20 37.88 59.48
N GLN A 706 41.47 37.78 59.92
CA GLN A 706 42.63 38.01 59.06
C GLN A 706 42.86 36.88 58.03
N LYS A 707 42.37 35.65 58.29
CA LYS A 707 42.43 34.51 57.35
C LYS A 707 41.36 34.50 56.25
N ILE A 708 40.40 35.43 56.26
CA ILE A 708 39.32 35.50 55.24
C ILE A 708 39.77 36.15 53.92
N LYS A 709 41.02 36.66 53.85
CA LYS A 709 41.55 37.23 52.59
C LYS A 709 41.88 36.20 51.50
N ASP A 710 42.10 34.91 51.83
CA ASP A 710 42.46 33.88 50.83
C ASP A 710 41.69 32.56 50.97
N VAL A 711 40.35 32.61 50.90
CA VAL A 711 39.57 31.41 50.57
C VAL A 711 39.52 31.27 49.05
N GLN A 712 40.44 30.48 48.49
CA GLN A 712 40.37 29.99 47.11
C GLN A 712 39.03 29.28 46.90
N LEU A 713 38.42 29.47 45.72
CA LEU A 713 37.21 28.75 45.34
C LEU A 713 37.42 27.24 45.54
N PRO A 714 36.40 26.47 46.01
CA PRO A 714 36.35 25.05 45.66
C PRO A 714 36.47 25.00 44.14
N LYS A 715 37.49 24.30 43.61
CA LYS A 715 37.60 24.03 42.17
C LYS A 715 36.41 23.17 41.78
N LEU A 716 35.26 23.79 41.52
CA LEU A 716 34.23 23.17 40.70
C LEU A 716 34.95 22.88 39.38
N LEU A 717 35.09 21.60 39.02
CA LEU A 717 35.63 21.24 37.72
C LEU A 717 34.77 21.97 36.69
N LYS A 718 35.38 22.97 36.04
CA LYS A 718 34.78 23.60 34.87
C LYS A 718 34.55 22.48 33.87
N PRO A 719 33.34 22.31 33.31
CA PRO A 719 33.14 21.41 32.19
C PRO A 719 34.23 21.69 31.17
N GLU A 720 34.90 20.64 30.67
CA GLU A 720 36.01 20.81 29.73
C GLU A 720 35.55 21.72 28.59
N GLU A 721 36.25 22.83 28.42
CA GLU A 721 36.03 23.67 27.25
C GLU A 721 36.59 22.89 26.07
N PRO A 722 35.80 22.70 25.01
CA PRO A 722 36.39 22.21 23.78
C PRO A 722 37.42 23.23 23.30
N ASP A 723 38.69 22.85 23.35
CA ASP A 723 39.80 23.66 22.87
C ASP A 723 39.91 23.52 21.35
N PHE A 724 39.48 24.55 20.64
CA PHE A 724 39.48 24.59 19.18
C PHE A 724 40.60 25.47 18.61
N SER A 725 41.60 25.80 19.43
CA SER A 725 42.75 26.61 18.99
C SER A 725 43.87 25.80 18.34
N ILE A 726 43.77 24.47 18.36
CA ILE A 726 44.78 23.58 17.78
C ILE A 726 44.44 23.37 16.30
N GLU A 727 45.16 24.08 15.43
CA GLU A 727 45.38 23.63 14.06
C GLU A 727 46.02 22.22 14.14
N PRO A 728 45.42 21.19 13.52
CA PRO A 728 46.12 19.92 13.39
C PRO A 728 47.30 20.15 12.43
N GLU A 729 48.50 19.78 12.87
CA GLU A 729 49.66 19.61 11.98
C GLU A 729 49.24 18.71 10.80
N ASP A 730 49.55 19.16 9.59
CA ASP A 730 49.38 18.39 8.36
C ASP A 730 50.20 17.09 8.45
N ASP A 731 49.53 15.94 8.43
CA ASP A 731 50.05 14.63 8.02
C ASP A 731 49.03 13.91 7.13
#